data_AF-A0A251V2C7-F1
#
_entry.id   AF-A0A251V2C7-F1
#
_cell.length_a   1.000
_cell.length_b   1.000
_cell.length_c   1.000
_cell.angle_alpha   90.00
_cell.angle_beta   90.00
_cell.angle_gamma   90.00
#
_symmetry.space_group_name_H-M   'P 1'
#
loop_
_entity.id
_entity.type
_entity.pdbx_description
1 polymer ?
#
loop_
_entity_poly.entity_id
_entity_poly.type
_entity_poly.pdbx_seq_one_letter_code
_entity_poly.pdbx_strand_id
1 'polypeptide(L)'
;MMQSESPVSSRGGSDGRSTFSRMLDHPADHSNDSYGVGGAMLPIFLNDLRRNNNDQDLVEVTLELEDDSVILCSVTPTANHSNHHHHQHVPSQSSPAGAASRLRRKFSWLTSSSSRASSSDASVDRVITSRDARKLKAKLIRTKSSAQRALGGLRFISKTTNTDVNELWKNVEARFACLAKDDGLLAREDFAECIGMADSKEFALGVFDALARRRQQKLGKITKAELHDFWLQISDQSFDARLQIFFDMADSNEDGRITRDEIQELLVLSAAANRLSKLKEQAEEYASLIMEELDPENLGYIELWQLETLLLQREAYMNYSRPLSIASGGWSQNLNSLKPKSVVHRLTHFVKSGLVENWQRSWILLLWFLTMACLFTWKFKQYRNKAAFHVMGYCLTTAKGAAETLKLNMALILLPVCRNMLTFLRSTRARLFIPFDDNINFHKVIAFAIAVGIGLHAGNHMICDFPRLVNSSPEKFALIASDFHNKKPTYKELIVGVEGMTGISMLILMAFAFTLASRYFRKNVLKLPSPFNRLTGFNAFWFSHHLFGLVYILLLVHGSFLFLVHNWTQKTTWMYISVPILIYAAERSLRTGRSEHYSPKIMKVSILPGDVFSIIMSKPSGFRYRSGQYIFLQCPSISPFEWHPFSLTSSPGDDYLSVHIRTVGDWTQELKQVLTNDTGSSCTIGRAKFRKLGEVDSKGLPKLLLDGPYGAPAQDYRNYDVLLLVGLGIGATPFISILRDLLNNNRAVEDQTDSNTETSMSGDSLTSIASSSIASSNEKKKPRRTKSANFYWVTREPGSFEWFKGVMNEVAEIDHKGQIEMHNYLTSVYEEGDARSTLITMVQALTHAKHGVDILSGTRVRTHFARPNWREVFGKVASKHPNTTIGVFYCGMPVLAKELRKLSYEMSQKTSTRFEFHKEYF
;
A
#
# COMPACT_ATOMS: atom_id res chain seq x y z
N MET A 1 16.26 54.25 34.87
CA MET A 1 17.30 55.31 34.84
C MET A 1 18.61 54.61 34.53
N MET A 2 19.40 55.11 33.57
CA MET A 2 20.65 54.50 33.01
C MET A 2 20.44 53.16 32.25
N GLN A 3 21.21 52.73 31.24
CA GLN A 3 22.19 53.29 30.26
C GLN A 3 22.36 52.21 29.13
N SER A 4 23.07 52.30 28.00
CA SER A 4 23.90 53.30 27.26
C SER A 4 23.78 52.94 25.76
N GLU A 5 23.74 53.85 24.77
CA GLU A 5 24.77 54.70 24.15
C GLU A 5 25.87 54.03 23.27
N SER A 6 25.65 54.17 21.95
CA SER A 6 26.61 54.71 20.94
C SER A 6 27.56 53.76 20.13
N PRO A 7 27.99 54.18 18.91
CA PRO A 7 28.69 53.32 17.92
C PRO A 7 30.12 53.82 17.53
N VAL A 8 30.86 53.09 16.69
CA VAL A 8 31.83 53.62 15.68
C VAL A 8 32.32 52.51 14.72
N SER A 9 32.85 52.90 13.55
CA SER A 9 33.27 52.04 12.44
C SER A 9 34.79 51.98 12.20
N SER A 10 35.28 50.85 11.65
CA SER A 10 36.41 50.73 10.70
C SER A 10 36.79 49.24 10.53
N ARG A 11 37.64 48.76 9.60
CA ARG A 11 37.96 49.03 8.17
C ARG A 11 39.20 48.13 7.87
N GLY A 12 39.16 47.30 6.82
CA GLY A 12 40.31 46.50 6.33
C GLY A 12 40.48 45.09 6.95
N GLY A 13 41.02 44.09 6.24
CA GLY A 13 41.37 44.03 4.82
C GLY A 13 42.64 43.22 4.49
N SER A 14 42.47 42.01 3.99
CA SER A 14 43.41 41.25 3.11
C SER A 14 42.72 39.93 2.71
N ASP A 15 42.29 39.72 1.47
CA ASP A 15 43.02 39.44 0.23
C ASP A 15 43.68 38.05 0.14
N GLY A 16 43.29 37.32 -0.90
CA GLY A 16 43.62 35.91 -1.15
C GLY A 16 42.85 35.36 -2.35
N ARG A 17 42.98 36.00 -3.52
CA ARG A 17 42.22 35.69 -4.74
C ARG A 17 43.12 35.33 -5.93
N SER A 18 43.21 34.05 -6.25
CA SER A 18 43.63 33.50 -7.57
C SER A 18 42.45 32.67 -8.11
N THR A 19 41.94 32.76 -9.33
CA THR A 19 42.37 33.29 -10.64
C THR A 19 43.28 32.35 -11.45
N PHE A 20 42.82 32.00 -12.67
CA PHE A 20 43.48 31.16 -13.71
C PHE A 20 43.64 29.65 -13.38
N SER A 21 43.59 28.71 -14.35
CA SER A 21 43.24 28.79 -15.78
C SER A 21 42.80 27.43 -16.36
N ARG A 22 42.55 27.39 -17.67
CA ARG A 22 42.33 26.19 -18.50
C ARG A 22 43.39 25.10 -18.28
N MET A 23 42.98 23.84 -18.37
CA MET A 23 43.52 22.96 -19.42
C MET A 23 42.51 21.87 -19.81
N LEU A 24 42.24 21.76 -21.11
CA LEU A 24 41.72 20.55 -21.74
C LEU A 24 42.93 19.69 -22.04
N ASP A 25 42.92 18.43 -21.64
CA ASP A 25 43.82 17.43 -22.22
C ASP A 25 43.04 16.18 -22.64
N HIS A 26 43.21 15.82 -23.91
CA HIS A 26 42.91 14.49 -24.43
C HIS A 26 43.94 13.48 -23.92
N PRO A 27 43.59 12.20 -23.85
CA PRO A 27 44.41 11.12 -24.38
C PRO A 27 43.95 10.84 -25.82
N ALA A 28 44.88 10.96 -26.78
CA ALA A 28 44.63 10.62 -28.17
C ALA A 28 44.62 9.10 -28.40
N ASP A 29 43.98 8.67 -29.48
CA ASP A 29 44.04 7.30 -29.99
C ASP A 29 45.47 6.86 -30.33
N HIS A 30 45.77 5.58 -30.09
CA HIS A 30 46.70 4.82 -30.93
C HIS A 30 46.20 3.38 -31.15
N SER A 31 45.44 3.24 -32.24
CA SER A 31 45.55 2.20 -33.27
C SER A 31 46.04 0.78 -32.95
N ASN A 32 45.21 -0.18 -33.37
CA ASN A 32 45.53 -1.53 -33.87
C ASN A 32 46.21 -2.54 -32.91
N ASP A 33 45.49 -3.63 -32.63
CA ASP A 33 45.84 -4.87 -33.33
C ASP A 33 44.62 -5.78 -33.58
N SER A 34 44.79 -6.77 -34.45
CA SER A 34 43.69 -7.52 -35.10
C SER A 34 43.53 -8.99 -34.63
N TYR A 35 42.58 -9.72 -35.24
CA TYR A 35 42.19 -11.12 -34.99
C TYR A 35 41.41 -11.38 -33.68
N GLY A 36 40.48 -12.34 -33.61
CA GLY A 36 39.96 -13.25 -34.63
C GLY A 36 38.99 -14.25 -33.98
N VAL A 37 37.89 -14.60 -34.66
CA VAL A 37 36.88 -15.54 -34.12
C VAL A 37 37.43 -16.98 -34.16
N GLY A 38 37.33 -17.71 -33.04
CA GLY A 38 37.77 -19.12 -32.99
C GLY A 38 37.27 -19.87 -31.76
N GLY A 39 36.13 -20.56 -31.89
CA GLY A 39 35.69 -21.55 -30.90
C GLY A 39 35.89 -22.97 -31.42
N ALA A 40 36.78 -23.75 -30.80
CA ALA A 40 36.89 -25.21 -30.98
C ALA A 40 37.76 -25.85 -29.88
N MET A 41 37.16 -26.47 -28.86
CA MET A 41 37.88 -27.35 -27.91
C MET A 41 37.10 -28.60 -27.46
N LEU A 42 35.95 -28.90 -28.06
CA LEU A 42 35.25 -30.19 -27.86
C LEU A 42 35.70 -31.33 -28.79
N PRO A 43 36.07 -31.10 -30.08
CA PRO A 43 36.38 -32.21 -31.00
C PRO A 43 37.67 -32.99 -30.68
N ILE A 44 38.59 -32.41 -29.91
CA ILE A 44 39.90 -33.01 -29.63
C ILE A 44 39.77 -34.09 -28.54
N PHE A 45 39.03 -33.81 -27.47
CA PHE A 45 38.84 -34.73 -26.34
C PHE A 45 38.11 -36.03 -26.71
N LEU A 46 37.16 -35.95 -27.65
CA LEU A 46 36.39 -37.12 -28.12
C LEU A 46 37.19 -38.02 -29.09
N ASN A 47 38.30 -37.54 -29.65
CA ASN A 47 39.09 -38.32 -30.61
C ASN A 47 40.15 -39.21 -29.92
N ASP A 48 40.67 -38.79 -28.76
CA ASP A 48 41.61 -39.60 -27.96
C ASP A 48 40.93 -40.81 -27.31
N LEU A 49 39.69 -40.65 -26.83
CA LEU A 49 38.90 -41.75 -26.26
C LEU A 49 38.60 -42.89 -27.26
N ARG A 50 38.69 -42.64 -28.57
CA ARG A 50 38.43 -43.67 -29.59
C ARG A 50 39.67 -44.51 -29.93
N ARG A 51 40.86 -44.17 -29.43
CA ARG A 51 42.12 -44.77 -29.88
C ARG A 51 42.70 -45.86 -28.97
N ASN A 52 42.23 -45.95 -27.72
CA ASN A 52 42.68 -46.94 -26.73
C ASN A 52 41.54 -47.86 -26.28
N ASN A 53 41.04 -48.70 -27.18
CA ASN A 53 40.27 -49.89 -26.81
C ASN A 53 41.25 -51.07 -26.67
N ASN A 54 41.55 -51.47 -25.44
CA ASN A 54 42.07 -52.79 -25.08
C ASN A 54 41.28 -53.27 -23.86
N ASP A 55 40.91 -54.55 -23.85
CA ASP A 55 39.96 -55.12 -22.90
C ASP A 55 40.47 -55.11 -21.45
N GLN A 56 39.65 -54.56 -20.52
CA GLN A 56 39.19 -55.25 -19.29
C GLN A 56 38.27 -54.34 -18.44
N ASP A 57 37.42 -54.97 -17.64
CA ASP A 57 36.54 -54.40 -16.59
C ASP A 57 35.56 -53.29 -17.00
N LEU A 58 34.50 -53.69 -17.72
CA LEU A 58 33.27 -52.89 -17.84
C LEU A 58 32.47 -52.93 -16.53
N VAL A 59 32.08 -51.75 -16.05
CA VAL A 59 31.19 -51.58 -14.90
C VAL A 59 29.89 -50.96 -15.38
N GLU A 60 28.74 -51.54 -15.00
CA GLU A 60 27.46 -50.97 -15.40
C GLU A 60 27.12 -49.76 -14.53
N VAL A 61 26.95 -48.61 -15.18
CA VAL A 61 26.73 -47.31 -14.55
C VAL A 61 25.38 -46.77 -14.97
N THR A 62 24.42 -46.80 -14.05
CA THR A 62 23.06 -46.31 -14.30
C THR A 62 22.99 -44.81 -14.01
N LEU A 63 22.76 -44.01 -15.05
CA LEU A 63 22.60 -42.56 -14.99
C LEU A 63 21.16 -42.17 -15.31
N GLU A 64 20.53 -41.39 -14.45
CA GLU A 64 19.21 -40.82 -14.69
C GLU A 64 19.35 -39.31 -14.99
N LEU A 65 18.67 -38.84 -16.04
CA LEU A 65 18.65 -37.43 -16.46
C LEU A 65 17.34 -36.78 -16.02
N GLU A 66 17.42 -35.87 -15.04
CA GLU A 66 16.40 -34.82 -14.83
C GLU A 66 16.94 -33.49 -15.37
N ASP A 67 16.06 -32.65 -15.91
CA ASP A 67 16.39 -31.39 -16.60
C ASP A 67 17.42 -30.53 -15.82
N ASP A 68 18.63 -30.43 -16.39
CA ASP A 68 19.85 -29.74 -15.90
C ASP A 68 20.74 -30.44 -14.84
N SER A 69 20.56 -31.72 -14.50
CA SER A 69 21.62 -32.49 -13.80
C SER A 69 21.62 -34.00 -14.03
N VAL A 70 22.81 -34.58 -14.17
CA VAL A 70 23.03 -36.04 -14.24
C VAL A 70 23.33 -36.58 -12.85
N ILE A 71 22.55 -37.56 -12.38
CA ILE A 71 22.75 -38.21 -11.08
C ILE A 71 23.24 -39.65 -11.30
N LEU A 72 24.31 -40.00 -10.57
CA LEU A 72 24.88 -41.34 -10.53
C LEU A 72 24.06 -42.21 -9.56
N CYS A 73 23.23 -43.11 -10.09
CA CYS A 73 22.30 -43.89 -9.27
C CYS A 73 22.92 -45.18 -8.71
N SER A 74 23.76 -45.86 -9.49
CA SER A 74 24.49 -47.06 -9.06
C SER A 74 25.71 -47.34 -9.93
N VAL A 75 26.67 -48.05 -9.35
CA VAL A 75 27.88 -48.58 -9.99
C VAL A 75 28.02 -50.03 -9.53
N THR A 76 27.76 -50.99 -10.41
CA THR A 76 27.74 -52.43 -10.06
C THR A 76 28.65 -53.26 -10.98
N PRO A 77 29.54 -54.10 -10.43
CA PRO A 77 30.34 -55.02 -11.23
C PRO A 77 29.46 -56.12 -11.85
N THR A 78 29.62 -56.38 -13.14
CA THR A 78 28.85 -57.42 -13.84
C THR A 78 29.41 -58.82 -13.53
N ALA A 79 28.65 -59.63 -12.80
CA ALA A 79 28.94 -61.06 -12.62
C ALA A 79 28.14 -61.91 -13.63
N ASN A 80 28.79 -62.87 -14.29
CA ASN A 80 28.17 -63.66 -15.36
C ASN A 80 27.15 -64.71 -14.87
N HIS A 81 25.96 -64.66 -15.47
CA HIS A 81 24.95 -65.71 -15.68
C HIS A 81 24.84 -66.93 -14.73
N SER A 82 23.63 -67.14 -14.19
CA SER A 82 22.85 -68.37 -14.49
C SER A 82 21.34 -68.20 -14.20
N ASN A 83 20.51 -68.96 -14.92
CA ASN A 83 19.05 -68.88 -14.99
C ASN A 83 18.31 -69.08 -13.64
N HIS A 84 17.18 -68.38 -13.46
CA HIS A 84 15.87 -69.06 -13.25
C HIS A 84 14.67 -68.11 -13.43
N HIS A 85 13.61 -68.58 -14.10
CA HIS A 85 12.32 -67.89 -14.19
C HIS A 85 11.54 -67.97 -12.87
N HIS A 86 10.84 -66.89 -12.50
CA HIS A 86 9.47 -67.00 -11.98
C HIS A 86 8.65 -65.72 -12.26
N HIS A 87 7.49 -65.89 -12.89
CA HIS A 87 6.50 -64.82 -13.05
C HIS A 87 5.73 -64.59 -11.74
N GLN A 88 5.50 -63.32 -11.39
CA GLN A 88 4.36 -62.91 -10.58
C GLN A 88 3.72 -61.64 -11.13
N HIS A 89 2.41 -61.69 -11.38
CA HIS A 89 1.58 -60.58 -11.81
C HIS A 89 1.20 -59.69 -10.61
N VAL A 90 1.29 -58.37 -10.76
CA VAL A 90 0.62 -57.38 -9.89
C VAL A 90 -0.02 -56.32 -10.80
N PRO A 91 -1.30 -55.93 -10.59
CA PRO A 91 -2.07 -55.19 -11.58
C PRO A 91 -1.80 -53.68 -11.59
N SER A 92 -2.07 -53.07 -12.74
CA SER A 92 -2.07 -51.62 -12.96
C SER A 92 -3.21 -50.93 -12.18
N GLN A 93 -2.88 -50.15 -11.16
CA GLN A 93 -3.77 -49.14 -10.60
C GLN A 93 -3.13 -47.75 -10.69
N SER A 94 -3.61 -46.95 -11.65
CA SER A 94 -3.25 -45.55 -11.81
C SER A 94 -4.02 -44.67 -10.82
N SER A 95 -3.50 -44.52 -9.60
CA SER A 95 -3.92 -43.46 -8.67
C SER A 95 -3.00 -42.25 -8.79
N PRO A 96 -3.51 -41.01 -8.72
CA PRO A 96 -2.69 -39.81 -8.77
C PRO A 96 -1.84 -39.71 -7.50
N ALA A 97 -0.58 -40.13 -7.60
CA ALA A 97 0.37 -40.06 -6.50
C ALA A 97 0.64 -38.58 -6.13
N GLY A 98 -0.09 -38.09 -5.13
CA GLY A 98 -0.06 -36.69 -4.70
C GLY A 98 1.32 -36.22 -4.24
N ALA A 99 1.53 -34.91 -4.20
CA ALA A 99 2.84 -34.28 -3.97
C ALA A 99 3.64 -34.86 -2.79
N ALA A 100 2.97 -35.29 -1.73
CA ALA A 100 3.56 -35.97 -0.56
C ALA A 100 4.43 -37.21 -0.90
N SER A 101 4.14 -37.95 -1.97
CA SER A 101 4.93 -39.12 -2.39
C SER A 101 6.23 -38.74 -3.09
N ARG A 102 6.20 -37.67 -3.91
CA ARG A 102 7.40 -37.10 -4.55
C ARG A 102 8.31 -36.43 -3.51
N LEU A 103 7.70 -35.84 -2.48
CA LEU A 103 8.38 -35.29 -1.30
C LEU A 103 9.16 -36.34 -0.50
N ARG A 104 8.52 -37.46 -0.14
CA ARG A 104 9.21 -38.57 0.54
C ARG A 104 10.37 -39.16 -0.26
N ARG A 105 10.34 -39.01 -1.60
CA ARG A 105 11.38 -39.55 -2.50
C ARG A 105 12.58 -38.62 -2.67
N LYS A 106 12.41 -37.29 -2.53
CA LYS A 106 13.51 -36.30 -2.65
C LYS A 106 14.18 -35.94 -1.30
N PHE A 107 13.54 -36.29 -0.17
CA PHE A 107 14.13 -36.22 1.18
C PHE A 107 14.21 -37.61 1.82
N SER A 108 15.21 -38.40 1.41
CA SER A 108 15.44 -39.76 1.93
C SER A 108 15.77 -39.82 3.43
N TRP A 109 16.07 -38.70 4.08
CA TRP A 109 16.23 -38.63 5.54
C TRP A 109 14.91 -38.61 6.32
N LEU A 110 13.75 -38.42 5.65
CA LEU A 110 12.43 -38.47 6.30
C LEU A 110 11.92 -39.91 6.52
N THR A 111 12.72 -40.93 6.18
CA THR A 111 12.44 -42.30 6.63
C THR A 111 12.81 -42.43 8.10
N SER A 112 11.81 -42.32 8.98
CA SER A 112 11.94 -42.80 10.36
C SER A 112 12.14 -44.32 10.33
N SER A 113 13.40 -44.75 10.42
CA SER A 113 13.79 -46.15 10.48
C SER A 113 13.44 -46.72 11.86
N SER A 114 12.15 -47.02 12.05
CA SER A 114 11.68 -47.77 13.22
C SER A 114 12.18 -49.21 13.17
N SER A 115 13.38 -49.43 13.70
CA SER A 115 13.91 -50.76 13.98
C SER A 115 14.18 -50.91 15.47
N ARG A 116 13.22 -51.52 16.18
CA ARG A 116 13.45 -52.13 17.50
C ARG A 116 14.58 -53.17 17.38
N ALA A 117 15.71 -52.97 18.05
CA ALA A 117 16.52 -54.04 18.65
C ALA A 117 17.63 -53.50 19.56
N SER A 118 17.90 -54.24 20.62
CA SER A 118 18.90 -54.04 21.66
C SER A 118 20.37 -54.08 21.19
N SER A 119 21.14 -53.02 21.46
CA SER A 119 22.54 -53.05 21.96
C SER A 119 22.99 -51.61 22.24
N SER A 120 23.57 -51.34 23.41
CA SER A 120 23.77 -49.95 23.89
C SER A 120 24.93 -49.21 23.24
N ASP A 121 26.03 -49.88 22.87
CA ASP A 121 27.24 -49.20 22.40
C ASP A 121 27.28 -49.01 20.87
N ALA A 122 26.83 -50.01 20.09
CA ALA A 122 26.85 -49.95 18.62
C ALA A 122 25.87 -48.93 18.01
N SER A 123 24.97 -48.36 18.82
CA SER A 123 24.07 -47.29 18.40
C SER A 123 24.75 -45.92 18.39
N VAL A 124 25.63 -45.64 19.35
CA VAL A 124 26.30 -44.34 19.51
C VAL A 124 27.30 -44.09 18.36
N ASP A 125 28.12 -45.09 18.02
CA ASP A 125 29.08 -44.98 16.90
C ASP A 125 28.36 -44.77 15.55
N ARG A 126 27.20 -45.40 15.35
CA ARG A 126 26.35 -45.18 14.17
C ARG A 126 25.75 -43.78 14.12
N VAL A 127 25.37 -43.22 15.27
CA VAL A 127 24.87 -41.85 15.39
C VAL A 127 26.00 -40.85 15.04
N ILE A 128 27.18 -41.00 15.65
CA ILE A 128 28.35 -40.15 15.43
C ILE A 128 28.80 -40.19 13.96
N THR A 129 28.96 -41.38 13.36
CA THR A 129 29.34 -41.49 11.95
C THR A 129 28.31 -40.88 10.99
N SER A 130 27.01 -40.97 11.30
CA SER A 130 25.95 -40.30 10.50
C SER A 130 25.98 -38.76 10.61
N ARG A 131 26.44 -38.25 11.76
CA ARG A 131 26.58 -36.82 12.07
C ARG A 131 27.81 -36.25 11.38
N ASP A 132 28.95 -36.94 11.45
CA ASP A 132 30.17 -36.58 10.74
C ASP A 132 30.00 -36.59 9.21
N ALA A 133 29.27 -37.58 8.66
CA ALA A 133 28.92 -37.60 7.24
C ALA A 133 28.12 -36.35 6.82
N ARG A 134 27.21 -35.86 7.68
CA ARG A 134 26.46 -34.62 7.43
C ARG A 134 27.32 -33.36 7.62
N LYS A 135 28.21 -33.34 8.60
CA LYS A 135 29.20 -32.26 8.81
C LYS A 135 30.14 -32.13 7.60
N LEU A 136 30.53 -33.25 6.99
CA LEU A 136 31.34 -33.30 5.77
C LEU A 136 30.52 -32.86 4.53
N LYS A 137 29.25 -33.28 4.42
CA LYS A 137 28.32 -32.80 3.39
C LYS A 137 28.03 -31.29 3.48
N ALA A 138 27.90 -30.74 4.69
CA ALA A 138 27.74 -29.31 4.93
C ALA A 138 28.95 -28.51 4.40
N LYS A 139 30.17 -28.97 4.72
CA LYS A 139 31.42 -28.40 4.18
C LYS A 139 31.46 -28.42 2.64
N LEU A 140 30.93 -29.45 1.99
CA LEU A 140 30.82 -29.55 0.52
C LEU A 140 29.77 -28.58 -0.08
N ILE A 141 28.70 -28.24 0.64
CA ILE A 141 27.66 -27.30 0.19
C ILE A 141 28.16 -25.84 0.19
N ARG A 142 29.27 -25.54 0.89
CA ARG A 142 29.94 -24.23 0.97
C ARG A 142 30.66 -23.79 -0.32
N THR A 143 30.38 -24.42 -1.47
CA THR A 143 30.95 -24.05 -2.77
C THR A 143 30.51 -22.65 -3.23
N LYS A 144 31.36 -22.01 -4.05
CA LYS A 144 31.42 -20.56 -4.36
C LYS A 144 30.08 -19.82 -4.57
N SER A 145 29.03 -20.47 -5.06
CA SER A 145 27.72 -19.83 -5.30
C SER A 145 26.83 -19.67 -4.05
N SER A 146 27.04 -20.46 -2.98
CA SER A 146 26.28 -20.33 -1.73
C SER A 146 26.87 -19.24 -0.83
N ALA A 147 28.21 -19.19 -0.73
CA ALA A 147 28.93 -18.15 0.02
C ALA A 147 28.58 -16.73 -0.47
N GLN A 148 28.51 -16.49 -1.78
CA GLN A 148 28.18 -15.17 -2.32
C GLN A 148 26.71 -14.76 -2.07
N ARG A 149 25.82 -15.72 -1.78
CA ARG A 149 24.43 -15.47 -1.33
C ARG A 149 24.33 -15.25 0.18
N ALA A 150 25.19 -15.92 0.96
CA ALA A 150 25.26 -15.79 2.42
C ALA A 150 25.62 -14.37 2.89
N LEU A 151 26.36 -13.59 2.10
CA LEU A 151 26.77 -12.21 2.39
C LEU A 151 25.61 -11.25 2.74
N GLY A 152 24.38 -11.55 2.31
CA GLY A 152 23.18 -10.75 2.65
C GLY A 152 22.55 -11.06 4.02
N GLY A 153 22.97 -12.14 4.68
CA GLY A 153 22.42 -12.64 5.94
C GLY A 153 23.06 -12.05 7.21
N LEU A 154 22.37 -12.27 8.33
CA LEU A 154 22.79 -11.91 9.70
C LEU A 154 23.30 -10.47 9.88
N ARG A 155 22.72 -9.52 9.17
CA ARG A 155 23.02 -8.08 9.31
C ARG A 155 22.51 -7.59 10.68
N PHE A 156 23.41 -7.26 11.59
CA PHE A 156 23.05 -6.60 12.86
C PHE A 156 22.65 -5.12 12.65
N ILE A 157 23.18 -4.48 11.59
CA ILE A 157 22.94 -3.07 11.24
C ILE A 157 22.37 -2.99 9.82
N SER A 158 21.11 -2.56 9.69
CA SER A 158 20.30 -2.72 8.46
C SER A 158 20.47 -1.62 7.39
N LYS A 159 21.42 -0.68 7.53
CA LYS A 159 21.61 0.48 6.62
C LYS A 159 22.86 0.42 5.72
N THR A 160 23.55 -0.71 5.67
CA THR A 160 24.95 -0.79 5.22
C THR A 160 25.18 -0.94 3.70
N THR A 161 24.15 -1.02 2.86
CA THR A 161 24.35 -1.32 1.42
C THR A 161 24.88 -0.17 0.56
N ASN A 162 24.92 1.08 1.05
CA ASN A 162 25.42 2.25 0.28
C ASN A 162 26.00 3.41 1.15
N THR A 163 26.21 3.21 2.45
CA THR A 163 26.71 4.27 3.36
C THR A 163 28.07 3.89 3.91
N ASP A 164 29.04 4.82 3.91
CA ASP A 164 30.39 4.59 4.42
C ASP A 164 30.36 4.24 5.92
N VAL A 165 31.05 3.17 6.31
CA VAL A 165 31.14 2.70 7.71
C VAL A 165 31.70 3.81 8.61
N ASN A 166 32.60 4.64 8.07
CA ASN A 166 33.18 5.79 8.77
C ASN A 166 32.15 6.89 9.09
N GLU A 167 31.15 7.09 8.21
CA GLU A 167 30.07 8.06 8.43
C GLU A 167 29.10 7.54 9.50
N LEU A 168 28.82 6.24 9.50
CA LEU A 168 28.00 5.60 10.53
C LEU A 168 28.69 5.64 11.91
N TRP A 169 30.02 5.42 11.97
CA TRP A 169 30.79 5.55 13.20
C TRP A 169 30.71 6.96 13.81
N LYS A 170 30.86 8.03 13.02
CA LYS A 170 30.70 9.42 13.51
C LYS A 170 29.37 9.66 14.22
N ASN A 171 28.31 9.01 13.77
CA ASN A 171 26.99 9.08 14.41
C ASN A 171 26.93 8.30 15.74
N VAL A 172 27.68 7.19 15.88
CA VAL A 172 27.83 6.43 17.14
C VAL A 172 28.69 7.23 18.13
N GLU A 173 29.82 7.76 17.67
CA GLU A 173 30.72 8.62 18.42
C GLU A 173 30.02 9.86 19.00
N ALA A 174 29.17 10.53 18.21
CA ALA A 174 28.36 11.64 18.67
C ALA A 174 27.33 11.24 19.74
N ARG A 175 26.75 10.02 19.66
CA ARG A 175 25.86 9.49 20.71
C ARG A 175 26.62 9.08 21.97
N PHE A 176 27.79 8.46 21.83
CA PHE A 176 28.69 8.16 22.94
C PHE A 176 29.00 9.42 23.74
N ALA A 177 29.40 10.52 23.07
CA ALA A 177 29.69 11.79 23.71
C ALA A 177 28.47 12.45 24.42
N CYS A 178 27.24 12.06 24.07
CA CYS A 178 26.01 12.54 24.72
C CYS A 178 25.55 11.64 25.89
N LEU A 179 25.88 10.34 25.84
CA LEU A 179 25.44 9.33 26.81
C LEU A 179 26.46 9.09 27.93
N ALA A 180 27.76 9.17 27.61
CA ALA A 180 28.86 9.03 28.58
C ALA A 180 28.98 10.29 29.46
N LYS A 181 28.09 10.45 30.43
CA LYS A 181 28.13 11.54 31.42
C LYS A 181 29.19 11.29 32.49
N ASP A 182 29.85 12.36 32.89
CA ASP A 182 30.76 12.56 34.04
C ASP A 182 32.01 11.64 34.11
N ASP A 183 31.90 10.33 33.88
CA ASP A 183 33.00 9.36 33.95
C ASP A 183 33.73 9.13 32.61
N GLY A 184 33.21 9.62 31.49
CA GLY A 184 33.74 9.34 30.14
C GLY A 184 33.56 7.88 29.66
N LEU A 185 32.74 7.10 30.36
CA LEU A 185 32.42 5.70 30.08
C LEU A 185 30.94 5.53 29.71
N LEU A 186 30.64 4.58 28.82
CA LEU A 186 29.26 4.22 28.46
C LEU A 186 28.80 3.02 29.30
N ALA A 187 27.65 3.13 29.96
CA ALA A 187 27.04 2.02 30.69
C ALA A 187 26.48 0.96 29.74
N ARG A 188 26.48 -0.31 30.18
CA ARG A 188 25.88 -1.43 29.42
C ARG A 188 24.44 -1.12 28.99
N GLU A 189 23.66 -0.49 29.87
CA GLU A 189 22.25 -0.14 29.64
C GLU A 189 22.05 0.83 28.47
N ASP A 190 23.04 1.67 28.18
CA ASP A 190 22.99 2.72 27.15
C ASP A 190 23.63 2.28 25.82
N PHE A 191 24.28 1.11 25.80
CA PHE A 191 24.90 0.53 24.61
C PHE A 191 23.93 0.46 23.42
N ALA A 192 22.71 -0.01 23.66
CA ALA A 192 21.67 -0.12 22.65
C ALA A 192 21.32 1.22 22.00
N GLU A 193 21.25 2.31 22.77
CA GLU A 193 20.98 3.65 22.24
C GLU A 193 22.20 4.19 21.48
N CYS A 194 23.40 3.96 22.01
CA CYS A 194 24.65 4.37 21.40
C CYS A 194 24.88 3.76 20.01
N ILE A 195 24.66 2.45 19.83
CA ILE A 195 24.79 1.81 18.50
C ILE A 195 23.58 2.04 17.56
N GLY A 196 22.52 2.68 18.05
CA GLY A 196 21.30 2.96 17.25
C GLY A 196 20.30 1.80 17.18
N MET A 197 20.33 0.89 18.17
CA MET A 197 19.41 -0.24 18.35
C MET A 197 18.44 -0.04 19.54
N ALA A 198 18.11 1.22 19.87
CA ALA A 198 17.24 1.58 21.00
C ALA A 198 15.88 0.86 21.00
N ASP A 199 15.27 0.64 19.82
CA ASP A 199 14.02 -0.10 19.65
C ASP A 199 14.10 -1.60 20.02
N SER A 200 15.32 -2.15 20.20
CA SER A 200 15.59 -3.56 20.48
C SER A 200 16.69 -3.72 21.55
N LYS A 201 16.52 -3.05 22.71
CA LYS A 201 17.51 -2.99 23.80
C LYS A 201 17.96 -4.37 24.28
N GLU A 202 17.04 -5.28 24.62
CA GLU A 202 17.37 -6.64 25.11
C GLU A 202 18.27 -7.41 24.14
N PHE A 203 17.98 -7.37 22.85
CA PHE A 203 18.79 -8.00 21.80
C PHE A 203 20.18 -7.35 21.67
N ALA A 204 20.26 -6.02 21.72
CA ALA A 204 21.53 -5.31 21.67
C ALA A 204 22.42 -5.56 22.91
N LEU A 205 21.79 -5.80 24.07
CA LEU A 205 22.49 -6.26 25.27
C LEU A 205 23.03 -7.69 25.11
N GLY A 206 22.27 -8.60 24.48
CA GLY A 206 22.79 -9.93 24.13
C GLY A 206 24.03 -9.88 23.24
N VAL A 207 24.07 -8.97 22.25
CA VAL A 207 25.26 -8.73 21.41
C VAL A 207 26.42 -8.14 22.23
N PHE A 208 26.16 -7.21 23.15
CA PHE A 208 27.18 -6.67 24.05
C PHE A 208 27.79 -7.78 24.93
N ASP A 209 26.93 -8.60 25.56
CA ASP A 209 27.37 -9.65 26.47
C ASP A 209 28.18 -10.72 25.73
N ALA A 210 27.79 -11.08 24.50
CA ALA A 210 28.55 -11.98 23.63
C ALA A 210 29.95 -11.44 23.28
N LEU A 211 30.05 -10.15 22.89
CA LEU A 211 31.33 -9.51 22.56
C LEU A 211 32.23 -9.34 23.81
N ALA A 212 31.64 -9.12 24.98
CA ALA A 212 32.35 -9.04 26.26
C ALA A 212 32.86 -10.43 26.72
N ARG A 213 32.02 -11.47 26.63
CA ARG A 213 32.40 -12.89 26.85
C ARG A 213 33.57 -13.30 25.97
N ARG A 214 33.52 -12.97 24.68
CA ARG A 214 34.60 -13.25 23.71
C ARG A 214 35.95 -12.59 24.04
N ARG A 215 35.97 -11.56 24.88
CA ARG A 215 37.21 -10.96 25.43
C ARG A 215 37.57 -11.46 26.83
N GLN A 216 36.80 -12.39 27.40
CA GLN A 216 36.87 -12.85 28.80
C GLN A 216 36.70 -11.70 29.82
N GLN A 217 35.92 -10.66 29.47
CA GLN A 217 35.71 -9.49 30.32
C GLN A 217 34.25 -9.36 30.77
N LYS A 218 33.99 -9.23 32.08
CA LYS A 218 32.67 -8.85 32.62
C LYS A 218 32.56 -7.32 32.74
N LEU A 219 32.30 -6.66 31.62
CA LEU A 219 32.24 -5.19 31.53
C LEU A 219 30.85 -4.66 31.87
N GLY A 220 30.72 -3.90 32.97
CA GLY A 220 29.50 -3.12 33.27
C GLY A 220 29.46 -1.74 32.60
N LYS A 221 30.64 -1.22 32.23
CA LYS A 221 30.84 0.03 31.48
C LYS A 221 31.95 -0.20 30.44
N ILE A 222 31.93 0.53 29.32
CA ILE A 222 32.96 0.47 28.27
C ILE A 222 33.51 1.84 27.90
N THR A 223 34.77 1.87 27.51
CA THR A 223 35.45 3.03 26.93
C THR A 223 35.04 3.26 25.47
N LYS A 224 35.37 4.45 24.95
CA LYS A 224 35.20 4.78 23.52
C LYS A 224 35.99 3.85 22.59
N ALA A 225 37.17 3.38 23.03
CA ALA A 225 38.00 2.47 22.25
C ALA A 225 37.39 1.07 22.15
N GLU A 226 36.92 0.52 23.26
CA GLU A 226 36.22 -0.77 23.29
C GLU A 226 34.91 -0.72 22.48
N LEU A 227 34.17 0.39 22.53
CA LEU A 227 33.00 0.60 21.67
C LEU A 227 33.37 0.62 20.18
N HIS A 228 34.50 1.19 19.80
CA HIS A 228 34.97 1.20 18.41
C HIS A 228 35.33 -0.22 17.94
N ASP A 229 36.02 -1.00 18.77
CA ASP A 229 36.32 -2.41 18.49
C ASP A 229 35.05 -3.28 18.36
N PHE A 230 34.05 -3.04 19.20
CA PHE A 230 32.75 -3.71 19.12
C PHE A 230 32.02 -3.30 17.83
N TRP A 231 32.07 -2.00 17.48
CA TRP A 231 31.47 -1.49 16.26
C TRP A 231 32.11 -2.09 14.99
N LEU A 232 33.44 -2.25 14.94
CA LEU A 232 34.14 -2.90 13.83
C LEU A 232 33.68 -4.35 13.64
N GLN A 233 33.52 -5.11 14.73
CA GLN A 233 33.04 -6.49 14.66
C GLN A 233 31.56 -6.60 14.23
N ILE A 234 30.69 -5.73 14.75
CA ILE A 234 29.25 -5.71 14.40
C ILE A 234 29.02 -5.23 12.95
N SER A 235 29.88 -4.35 12.44
CA SER A 235 29.78 -3.77 11.09
C SER A 235 30.49 -4.57 9.98
N ASP A 236 31.23 -5.62 10.32
CA ASP A 236 31.85 -6.55 9.37
C ASP A 236 30.81 -7.08 8.36
N GLN A 237 31.25 -7.27 7.12
CA GLN A 237 30.47 -7.84 6.01
C GLN A 237 30.68 -9.36 5.86
N SER A 238 31.65 -9.95 6.57
CA SER A 238 31.84 -11.39 6.64
C SER A 238 30.62 -12.09 7.24
N PHE A 239 30.08 -13.06 6.50
CA PHE A 239 29.01 -13.93 7.00
C PHE A 239 29.48 -14.77 8.19
N ASP A 240 30.72 -15.28 8.16
CA ASP A 240 31.28 -16.12 9.22
C ASP A 240 31.43 -15.35 10.53
N ALA A 241 31.90 -14.09 10.47
CA ALA A 241 32.03 -13.24 11.66
C ALA A 241 30.66 -12.96 12.30
N ARG A 242 29.65 -12.65 11.48
CA ARG A 242 28.27 -12.43 11.92
C ARG A 242 27.62 -13.69 12.48
N LEU A 243 27.87 -14.84 11.86
CA LEU A 243 27.39 -16.13 12.33
C LEU A 243 28.01 -16.50 13.68
N GLN A 244 29.31 -16.25 13.86
CA GLN A 244 29.95 -16.45 15.15
C GLN A 244 29.34 -15.54 16.22
N ILE A 245 29.19 -14.23 15.98
CA ILE A 245 28.54 -13.31 16.95
C ILE A 245 27.10 -13.74 17.27
N PHE A 246 26.37 -14.26 16.29
CA PHE A 246 25.01 -14.77 16.50
C PHE A 246 24.98 -16.08 17.30
N PHE A 247 25.98 -16.94 17.12
CA PHE A 247 26.17 -18.17 17.90
C PHE A 247 26.62 -17.84 19.33
N ASP A 248 27.63 -16.98 19.51
CA ASP A 248 28.15 -16.50 20.81
C ASP A 248 27.07 -15.77 21.65
N MET A 249 26.00 -15.29 21.01
CA MET A 249 24.81 -14.69 21.65
C MET A 249 23.76 -15.73 22.05
N ALA A 250 23.72 -16.89 21.40
CA ALA A 250 22.85 -18.03 21.72
C ALA A 250 23.47 -18.92 22.81
N ASP A 251 24.75 -19.24 22.63
CA ASP A 251 25.60 -19.96 23.59
C ASP A 251 25.82 -19.06 24.81
N SER A 252 25.12 -19.39 25.89
CA SER A 252 25.11 -18.62 27.13
C SER A 252 26.15 -19.10 28.14
N ASN A 253 26.61 -20.34 27.98
CA ASN A 253 27.44 -21.07 28.94
C ASN A 253 28.90 -21.28 28.47
N GLU A 254 29.21 -20.88 27.23
CA GLU A 254 30.50 -21.01 26.54
C GLU A 254 30.94 -22.46 26.25
N ASP A 255 30.00 -23.42 26.18
CA ASP A 255 30.31 -24.84 25.93
C ASP A 255 30.46 -25.22 24.43
N GLY A 256 30.19 -24.27 23.52
CA GLY A 256 30.30 -24.46 22.08
C GLY A 256 29.09 -25.17 21.45
N ARG A 257 27.99 -25.28 22.19
CA ARG A 257 26.73 -25.92 21.79
C ARG A 257 25.57 -24.98 22.17
N ILE A 258 24.43 -25.17 21.50
CA ILE A 258 23.20 -24.46 21.85
C ILE A 258 22.14 -25.51 22.17
N THR A 259 21.57 -25.42 23.37
CA THR A 259 20.49 -26.28 23.84
C THR A 259 19.11 -25.78 23.37
N ARG A 260 18.08 -26.61 23.53
CA ARG A 260 16.67 -26.22 23.23
C ARG A 260 16.27 -24.94 23.96
N ASP A 261 16.66 -24.81 25.22
CA ASP A 261 16.23 -23.72 26.10
C ASP A 261 16.92 -22.40 25.72
N GLU A 262 18.18 -22.44 25.29
CA GLU A 262 18.89 -21.28 24.72
C GLU A 262 18.31 -20.83 23.37
N ILE A 263 17.89 -21.77 22.50
CA ILE A 263 17.13 -21.43 21.29
C ILE A 263 15.80 -20.73 21.65
N GLN A 264 15.12 -21.21 22.70
CA GLN A 264 13.89 -20.59 23.19
C GLN A 264 14.14 -19.16 23.71
N GLU A 265 15.18 -18.94 24.50
CA GLU A 265 15.56 -17.59 24.98
C GLU A 265 15.89 -16.65 23.82
N LEU A 266 16.72 -17.08 22.86
CA LEU A 266 17.08 -16.25 21.70
C LEU A 266 15.88 -15.99 20.78
N LEU A 267 14.94 -16.93 20.68
CA LEU A 267 13.68 -16.73 19.97
C LEU A 267 12.78 -15.72 20.70
N VAL A 268 12.74 -15.73 22.03
CA VAL A 268 12.04 -14.72 22.85
C VAL A 268 12.65 -13.32 22.65
N LEU A 269 13.98 -13.19 22.65
CA LEU A 269 14.68 -11.93 22.35
C LEU A 269 14.36 -11.43 20.94
N SER A 270 14.37 -12.33 19.94
CA SER A 270 14.02 -12.03 18.55
C SER A 270 12.55 -11.59 18.42
N ALA A 271 11.63 -12.26 19.12
CA ALA A 271 10.21 -11.94 19.15
C ALA A 271 9.95 -10.57 19.81
N ALA A 272 10.63 -10.26 20.91
CA ALA A 272 10.57 -8.98 21.60
C ALA A 272 11.07 -7.84 20.71
N ALA A 273 12.25 -8.01 20.08
CA ALA A 273 12.84 -7.03 19.16
C ALA A 273 11.93 -6.69 17.96
N ASN A 274 11.10 -7.64 17.51
CA ASN A 274 10.15 -7.47 16.40
C ASN A 274 8.70 -7.19 16.85
N ARG A 275 8.45 -7.08 18.17
CA ARG A 275 7.13 -6.82 18.79
C ARG A 275 6.06 -7.89 18.46
N LEU A 276 6.46 -9.16 18.46
CA LEU A 276 5.62 -10.31 18.13
C LEU A 276 5.20 -11.10 19.39
N SER A 277 4.17 -10.63 20.11
CA SER A 277 3.74 -11.25 21.39
C SER A 277 3.32 -12.73 21.25
N LYS A 278 2.48 -13.06 20.26
CA LYS A 278 2.05 -14.46 19.99
C LYS A 278 3.25 -15.41 19.78
N LEU A 279 4.31 -14.93 19.14
CA LEU A 279 5.51 -15.74 18.87
C LEU A 279 6.36 -15.93 20.14
N LYS A 280 6.38 -14.94 21.04
CA LYS A 280 6.99 -15.05 22.38
C LYS A 280 6.24 -16.08 23.25
N GLU A 281 4.92 -16.15 23.15
CA GLU A 281 4.09 -17.13 23.88
C GLU A 281 4.30 -18.58 23.40
N GLN A 282 4.53 -18.78 22.09
CA GLN A 282 4.76 -20.10 21.48
C GLN A 282 6.25 -20.47 21.32
N ALA A 283 7.18 -19.76 21.96
CA ALA A 283 8.60 -19.91 21.70
C ALA A 283 9.14 -21.33 21.95
N GLU A 284 8.58 -22.06 22.92
CA GLU A 284 8.95 -23.44 23.24
C GLU A 284 8.59 -24.43 22.12
N GLU A 285 7.41 -24.29 21.52
CA GLU A 285 6.94 -25.13 20.39
C GLU A 285 7.84 -24.92 19.18
N TYR A 286 8.20 -23.67 18.89
CA TYR A 286 9.09 -23.30 17.79
C TYR A 286 10.55 -23.69 18.02
N ALA A 287 11.06 -23.61 19.26
CA ALA A 287 12.38 -24.12 19.60
C ALA A 287 12.46 -25.65 19.42
N SER A 288 11.41 -26.37 19.82
CA SER A 288 11.27 -27.82 19.61
C SER A 288 11.26 -28.17 18.12
N LEU A 289 10.55 -27.40 17.29
CA LEU A 289 10.55 -27.56 15.82
C LEU A 289 11.94 -27.32 15.18
N ILE A 290 12.73 -26.38 15.71
CA ILE A 290 14.11 -26.16 15.26
C ILE A 290 15.00 -27.37 15.63
N MET A 291 14.86 -27.88 16.86
CA MET A 291 15.63 -29.05 17.33
C MET A 291 15.30 -30.32 16.54
N GLU A 292 14.03 -30.57 16.24
CA GLU A 292 13.59 -31.72 15.43
C GLU A 292 14.24 -31.77 14.04
N GLU A 293 14.50 -30.61 13.43
CA GLU A 293 15.10 -30.49 12.10
C GLU A 293 16.64 -30.40 12.12
N LEU A 294 17.23 -29.79 13.16
CA LEU A 294 18.68 -29.64 13.28
C LEU A 294 19.38 -30.81 13.97
N ASP A 295 18.74 -31.45 14.95
CA ASP A 295 19.24 -32.55 15.75
C ASP A 295 18.32 -33.79 15.65
N PRO A 296 18.22 -34.42 14.46
CA PRO A 296 17.45 -35.65 14.29
C PRO A 296 18.11 -36.88 14.96
N GLU A 297 19.31 -36.72 15.52
CA GLU A 297 19.95 -37.67 16.44
C GLU A 297 19.34 -37.63 17.85
N ASN A 298 18.64 -36.54 18.21
CA ASN A 298 18.14 -36.26 19.56
C ASN A 298 19.26 -36.29 20.62
N LEU A 299 20.39 -35.63 20.32
CA LEU A 299 21.50 -35.41 21.24
C LEU A 299 21.24 -34.27 22.26
N GLY A 300 20.23 -33.44 22.01
CA GLY A 300 19.80 -32.33 22.86
C GLY A 300 20.50 -30.99 22.59
N TYR A 301 21.39 -30.91 21.59
CA TYR A 301 22.18 -29.72 21.30
C TYR A 301 22.52 -29.55 19.81
N ILE A 302 22.77 -28.30 19.41
CA ILE A 302 23.26 -27.95 18.06
C ILE A 302 24.64 -27.26 18.11
N GLU A 303 25.48 -27.57 17.12
CA GLU A 303 26.78 -26.95 16.86
C GLU A 303 26.66 -25.88 15.76
N LEU A 304 27.65 -24.97 15.69
CA LEU A 304 27.74 -23.89 14.71
C LEU A 304 27.44 -24.31 13.25
N TRP A 305 27.94 -25.47 12.82
CA TRP A 305 27.77 -25.96 11.44
C TRP A 305 26.33 -26.41 11.11
N GLN A 306 25.55 -26.85 12.10
CA GLN A 306 24.12 -27.18 11.91
C GLN A 306 23.34 -25.88 11.63
N LEU A 307 23.60 -24.84 12.42
CA LEU A 307 23.03 -23.51 12.23
C LEU A 307 23.45 -22.88 10.89
N GLU A 308 24.75 -22.98 10.54
CA GLU A 308 25.28 -22.57 9.23
C GLU A 308 24.51 -23.24 8.09
N THR A 309 24.34 -24.56 8.16
CA THR A 309 23.71 -25.36 7.11
C THR A 309 22.26 -24.92 6.86
N LEU A 310 21.47 -24.70 7.90
CA LEU A 310 20.07 -24.28 7.75
C LEU A 310 19.95 -22.83 7.24
N LEU A 311 20.84 -21.94 7.69
CA LEU A 311 20.91 -20.56 7.18
C LEU A 311 21.30 -20.50 5.69
N LEU A 312 22.24 -21.34 5.25
CA LEU A 312 22.63 -21.46 3.84
C LEU A 312 21.54 -22.14 2.98
N GLN A 313 20.86 -23.15 3.52
CA GLN A 313 19.77 -23.85 2.83
C GLN A 313 18.43 -23.09 2.86
N ARG A 314 18.33 -21.99 3.61
CA ARG A 314 17.11 -21.16 3.73
C ARG A 314 16.42 -20.92 2.39
N GLU A 315 17.15 -20.54 1.34
CA GLU A 315 16.56 -20.31 0.01
C GLU A 315 15.92 -21.58 -0.60
N ALA A 316 16.45 -22.78 -0.34
CA ALA A 316 15.85 -24.02 -0.81
C ALA A 316 14.50 -24.29 -0.12
N TYR A 317 14.43 -24.12 1.21
CA TYR A 317 13.17 -24.17 1.96
C TYR A 317 12.19 -23.06 1.53
N MET A 318 12.68 -21.85 1.25
CA MET A 318 11.84 -20.76 0.74
C MET A 318 11.31 -21.04 -0.68
N ASN A 319 12.12 -21.65 -1.56
CA ASN A 319 11.69 -22.03 -2.90
C ASN A 319 10.72 -23.22 -2.89
N TYR A 320 10.84 -24.12 -1.90
CA TYR A 320 9.87 -25.18 -1.67
C TYR A 320 8.48 -24.65 -1.25
N SER A 321 8.42 -23.54 -0.49
CA SER A 321 7.16 -22.85 -0.15
C SER A 321 6.46 -22.13 -1.33
N ARG A 322 7.02 -22.21 -2.54
CA ARG A 322 6.70 -21.34 -3.69
C ARG A 322 5.76 -21.85 -4.82
N PRO A 323 4.92 -22.92 -4.69
CA PRO A 323 4.07 -23.38 -5.80
C PRO A 323 3.10 -22.32 -6.37
N LEU A 324 2.75 -21.28 -5.60
CA LEU A 324 1.84 -20.20 -5.99
C LEU A 324 2.53 -18.93 -6.52
N SER A 325 3.85 -18.93 -6.74
CA SER A 325 4.55 -17.79 -7.35
C SER A 325 5.79 -18.19 -8.16
N ILE A 326 5.53 -18.69 -9.37
CA ILE A 326 6.55 -19.06 -10.36
C ILE A 326 7.43 -17.84 -10.72
N ALA A 327 8.72 -18.11 -10.95
CA ALA A 327 9.80 -17.19 -11.33
C ALA A 327 10.27 -16.16 -10.26
N SER A 328 11.46 -16.38 -9.70
CA SER A 328 12.38 -15.30 -9.28
C SER A 328 13.87 -15.69 -9.21
N GLY A 329 14.28 -16.87 -9.68
CA GLY A 329 15.70 -17.21 -9.76
C GLY A 329 16.39 -16.45 -10.89
N GLY A 330 17.10 -15.36 -10.59
CA GLY A 330 18.13 -14.81 -11.48
C GLY A 330 17.96 -13.37 -12.02
N TRP A 331 16.99 -12.56 -11.58
CA TRP A 331 16.69 -11.28 -12.25
C TRP A 331 17.35 -10.00 -11.69
N SER A 332 18.09 -10.07 -10.57
CA SER A 332 18.80 -8.90 -10.02
C SER A 332 19.91 -8.36 -10.94
N GLN A 333 20.49 -9.21 -11.80
CA GLN A 333 21.56 -8.82 -12.73
C GLN A 333 21.04 -8.24 -14.06
N ASN A 334 19.78 -8.53 -14.45
CA ASN A 334 19.27 -8.19 -15.78
C ASN A 334 18.56 -6.82 -15.87
N LEU A 335 18.25 -6.19 -14.74
CA LEU A 335 17.65 -4.84 -14.69
C LEU A 335 18.55 -3.74 -15.30
N ASN A 336 19.84 -4.01 -15.47
CA ASN A 336 20.80 -3.10 -16.09
C ASN A 336 20.82 -3.15 -17.63
N SER A 337 20.14 -4.11 -18.28
CA SER A 337 20.15 -4.27 -19.75
C SER A 337 19.00 -3.55 -20.50
N LEU A 338 18.14 -2.82 -19.78
CA LEU A 338 17.06 -2.01 -20.37
C LEU A 338 17.61 -0.81 -21.16
N LYS A 339 17.94 -1.05 -22.45
CA LYS A 339 18.49 -0.06 -23.38
C LYS A 339 17.71 1.27 -23.33
N PRO A 340 18.38 2.41 -23.04
CA PRO A 340 17.69 3.70 -22.95
C PRO A 340 17.24 4.18 -24.34
N LYS A 341 15.93 4.23 -24.57
CA LYS A 341 15.37 4.99 -25.71
C LYS A 341 15.76 6.47 -25.59
N SER A 342 16.00 7.10 -26.75
CA SER A 342 16.62 8.43 -26.84
C SER A 342 15.88 9.51 -26.04
N VAL A 343 16.61 10.55 -25.62
CA VAL A 343 16.07 11.65 -24.80
C VAL A 343 14.87 12.34 -25.50
N VAL A 344 14.95 12.50 -26.82
CA VAL A 344 13.86 13.07 -27.64
C VAL A 344 12.62 12.17 -27.60
N HIS A 345 12.77 10.86 -27.82
CA HIS A 345 11.64 9.92 -27.71
C HIS A 345 11.05 9.92 -26.29
N ARG A 346 11.89 10.03 -25.26
CA ARG A 346 11.45 10.13 -23.86
C ARG A 346 10.64 11.40 -23.61
N LEU A 347 11.04 12.55 -24.17
CA LEU A 347 10.32 13.82 -24.03
C LEU A 347 9.00 13.83 -24.81
N THR A 348 8.97 13.36 -26.06
CA THR A 348 7.72 13.24 -26.83
C THR A 348 6.76 12.24 -26.19
N HIS A 349 7.25 11.12 -25.65
CA HIS A 349 6.42 10.18 -24.91
C HIS A 349 6.00 10.74 -23.54
N PHE A 350 6.82 11.57 -22.90
CA PHE A 350 6.47 12.27 -21.67
C PHE A 350 5.28 13.20 -21.88
N VAL A 351 5.34 14.04 -22.92
CA VAL A 351 4.25 14.95 -23.31
C VAL A 351 3.02 14.16 -23.78
N LYS A 352 3.19 13.14 -24.63
CA LYS A 352 2.08 12.33 -25.15
C LYS A 352 1.37 11.55 -24.03
N SER A 353 2.09 10.86 -23.14
CA SER A 353 1.49 10.19 -21.98
C SER A 353 0.90 11.18 -20.98
N GLY A 354 1.59 12.28 -20.67
CA GLY A 354 1.09 13.28 -19.71
C GLY A 354 -0.21 13.95 -20.17
N LEU A 355 -0.31 14.24 -21.48
CA LEU A 355 -1.55 14.68 -22.11
C LEU A 355 -2.61 13.57 -22.10
N VAL A 356 -2.30 12.36 -22.58
CA VAL A 356 -3.26 11.24 -22.65
C VAL A 356 -3.79 10.81 -21.27
N GLU A 357 -2.99 10.89 -20.20
CA GLU A 357 -3.42 10.53 -18.84
C GLU A 357 -4.30 11.60 -18.17
N ASN A 358 -4.13 12.88 -18.53
CA ASN A 358 -4.85 13.99 -17.89
C ASN A 358 -5.77 14.76 -18.85
N TRP A 359 -5.98 14.31 -20.09
CA TRP A 359 -6.71 15.06 -21.11
C TRP A 359 -8.10 15.49 -20.65
N GLN A 360 -8.84 14.60 -19.96
CA GLN A 360 -10.16 14.89 -19.39
C GLN A 360 -10.12 16.05 -18.39
N ARG A 361 -9.10 16.08 -17.52
CA ARG A 361 -8.91 17.15 -16.52
C ARG A 361 -8.56 18.46 -17.20
N SER A 362 -7.62 18.44 -18.13
CA SER A 362 -7.19 19.62 -18.89
C SER A 362 -8.32 20.19 -19.75
N TRP A 363 -9.11 19.33 -20.39
CA TRP A 363 -10.28 19.69 -21.19
C TRP A 363 -11.34 20.42 -20.37
N ILE A 364 -11.74 19.85 -19.21
CA ILE A 364 -12.76 20.46 -18.35
C ILE A 364 -12.26 21.79 -17.73
N LEU A 365 -10.99 21.87 -17.32
CA LEU A 365 -10.41 23.12 -16.82
C LEU A 365 -10.30 24.20 -17.91
N LEU A 366 -9.93 23.82 -19.14
CA LEU A 366 -9.89 24.73 -20.29
C LEU A 366 -11.29 25.26 -20.63
N LEU A 367 -12.29 24.39 -20.70
CA LEU A 367 -13.69 24.76 -20.98
C LEU A 367 -14.25 25.72 -19.91
N TRP A 368 -14.00 25.43 -18.62
CA TRP A 368 -14.40 26.29 -17.52
C TRP A 368 -13.68 27.65 -17.56
N PHE A 369 -12.37 27.68 -17.79
CA PHE A 369 -11.59 28.93 -17.90
C PHE A 369 -12.03 29.77 -19.10
N LEU A 370 -12.28 29.15 -20.26
CA LEU A 370 -12.79 29.85 -21.45
C LEU A 370 -14.17 30.46 -21.18
N THR A 371 -15.08 29.70 -20.57
CA THR A 371 -16.42 30.19 -20.19
C THR A 371 -16.32 31.40 -19.25
N MET A 372 -15.45 31.31 -18.25
CA MET A 372 -15.16 32.40 -17.31
C MET A 372 -14.63 33.66 -18.01
N ALA A 373 -13.66 33.51 -18.91
CA ALA A 373 -13.08 34.62 -19.68
C ALA A 373 -14.11 35.28 -20.60
N CYS A 374 -14.94 34.48 -21.29
CA CYS A 374 -16.03 34.96 -22.14
C CYS A 374 -17.07 35.75 -21.35
N LEU A 375 -17.55 35.24 -20.21
CA LEU A 375 -18.52 35.94 -19.35
C LEU A 375 -17.96 37.24 -18.78
N PHE A 376 -16.71 37.22 -18.31
CA PHE A 376 -16.04 38.42 -17.82
C PHE A 376 -15.95 39.50 -18.91
N THR A 377 -15.45 39.13 -20.09
CA THR A 377 -15.27 40.04 -21.22
C THR A 377 -16.60 40.58 -21.75
N TRP A 378 -17.64 39.73 -21.79
CA TRP A 378 -18.99 40.13 -22.19
C TRP A 378 -19.57 41.19 -21.24
N LYS A 379 -19.53 40.97 -19.92
CA LYS A 379 -20.00 41.97 -18.95
C LYS A 379 -19.13 43.21 -18.91
N PHE A 380 -17.81 43.07 -19.05
CA PHE A 380 -16.90 44.20 -19.14
C PHE A 380 -17.26 45.11 -20.33
N LYS A 381 -17.50 44.54 -21.52
CA LYS A 381 -17.95 45.28 -22.70
C LYS A 381 -19.35 45.86 -22.53
N GLN A 382 -20.28 45.13 -21.91
CA GLN A 382 -21.63 45.62 -21.63
C GLN A 382 -21.61 46.87 -20.73
N TYR A 383 -20.83 46.86 -19.64
CA TYR A 383 -20.77 47.98 -18.71
C TYR A 383 -19.91 49.15 -19.21
N ARG A 384 -18.92 48.90 -20.09
CA ARG A 384 -18.14 49.97 -20.75
C ARG A 384 -19.02 50.89 -21.59
N ASN A 385 -20.13 50.38 -22.13
CA ASN A 385 -21.07 51.12 -22.96
C ASN A 385 -22.26 51.72 -22.17
N LYS A 386 -22.27 51.64 -20.83
CA LYS A 386 -23.31 52.25 -19.98
C LYS A 386 -22.89 53.63 -19.47
N ALA A 387 -23.85 54.54 -19.26
CA ALA A 387 -23.62 55.87 -18.69
C ALA A 387 -22.80 55.86 -17.38
N ALA A 388 -23.03 54.87 -16.51
CA ALA A 388 -22.27 54.68 -15.26
C ALA A 388 -20.75 54.51 -15.45
N PHE A 389 -20.27 54.12 -16.64
CA PHE A 389 -18.84 54.06 -16.95
C PHE A 389 -18.17 55.45 -16.91
N HIS A 390 -18.87 56.52 -17.29
CA HIS A 390 -18.32 57.88 -17.25
C HIS A 390 -18.10 58.41 -15.83
N VAL A 391 -18.70 57.75 -14.82
CA VAL A 391 -18.57 58.09 -13.39
C VAL A 391 -17.52 57.22 -12.70
N MET A 392 -17.65 55.89 -12.80
CA MET A 392 -16.80 54.94 -12.07
C MET A 392 -15.58 54.43 -12.87
N GLY A 393 -15.65 54.47 -14.21
CA GLY A 393 -14.60 54.01 -15.11
C GLY A 393 -14.38 52.49 -15.09
N TYR A 394 -13.13 52.07 -15.32
CA TYR A 394 -12.75 50.65 -15.44
C TYR A 394 -12.90 49.81 -14.16
N CYS A 395 -13.05 50.44 -13.00
CA CYS A 395 -13.31 49.73 -11.75
C CYS A 395 -14.68 49.04 -11.79
N LEU A 396 -15.72 49.75 -12.26
CA LEU A 396 -17.07 49.21 -12.43
C LEU A 396 -17.12 48.04 -13.43
N THR A 397 -16.46 48.17 -14.57
CA THR A 397 -16.44 47.10 -15.59
C THR A 397 -15.72 45.85 -15.08
N THR A 398 -14.66 46.03 -14.28
CA THR A 398 -13.93 44.94 -13.60
C THR A 398 -14.77 44.30 -12.50
N ALA A 399 -15.42 45.11 -11.65
CA ALA A 399 -16.26 44.64 -10.55
C ALA A 399 -17.50 43.89 -11.06
N LYS A 400 -18.14 44.34 -12.15
CA LYS A 400 -19.29 43.65 -12.76
C LYS A 400 -18.89 42.44 -13.62
N GLY A 401 -17.70 42.47 -14.24
CA GLY A 401 -17.11 41.27 -14.85
C GLY A 401 -16.85 40.17 -13.80
N ALA A 402 -16.23 40.53 -12.68
CA ALA A 402 -16.00 39.63 -11.55
C ALA A 402 -17.31 39.14 -10.90
N ALA A 403 -18.33 39.98 -10.81
CA ALA A 403 -19.65 39.59 -10.31
C ALA A 403 -20.29 38.47 -11.15
N GLU A 404 -20.17 38.51 -12.48
CA GLU A 404 -20.76 37.49 -13.35
C GLU A 404 -20.02 36.15 -13.26
N THR A 405 -18.68 36.19 -13.18
CA THR A 405 -17.89 34.99 -12.96
C THR A 405 -18.11 34.38 -11.56
N LEU A 406 -18.38 35.23 -10.55
CA LEU A 406 -18.83 34.77 -9.23
C LEU A 406 -20.17 34.04 -9.29
N LYS A 407 -21.18 34.56 -10.00
CA LYS A 407 -22.48 33.87 -10.17
C LYS A 407 -22.30 32.47 -10.75
N LEU A 408 -21.48 32.33 -11.81
CA LEU A 408 -21.19 31.03 -12.41
C LEU A 408 -20.49 30.09 -11.41
N ASN A 409 -19.47 30.55 -10.68
CA ASN A 409 -18.75 29.68 -9.75
C ASN A 409 -19.59 29.32 -8.50
N MET A 410 -20.43 30.22 -8.00
CA MET A 410 -21.41 29.92 -6.96
C MET A 410 -22.46 28.92 -7.47
N ALA A 411 -22.89 29.00 -8.73
CA ALA A 411 -23.72 27.96 -9.33
C ALA A 411 -22.99 26.60 -9.41
N LEU A 412 -21.74 26.59 -9.86
CA LEU A 412 -20.98 25.35 -10.10
C LEU A 412 -20.48 24.67 -8.82
N ILE A 413 -20.19 25.38 -7.72
CA ILE A 413 -19.54 24.79 -6.54
C ILE A 413 -20.38 23.72 -5.82
N LEU A 414 -21.71 23.73 -5.99
CA LEU A 414 -22.64 22.74 -5.44
C LEU A 414 -22.63 21.41 -6.20
N LEU A 415 -22.42 21.42 -7.51
CA LEU A 415 -22.55 20.21 -8.34
C LEU A 415 -21.51 19.11 -8.00
N PRO A 416 -20.22 19.43 -7.72
CA PRO A 416 -19.23 18.44 -7.33
C PRO A 416 -19.45 17.79 -5.95
N VAL A 417 -20.32 18.34 -5.09
CA VAL A 417 -20.68 17.71 -3.80
C VAL A 417 -21.95 16.87 -3.89
N CYS A 418 -22.65 16.87 -5.03
CA CYS A 418 -23.87 16.08 -5.26
C CYS A 418 -23.55 14.61 -5.58
N ARG A 419 -23.19 13.83 -4.55
CA ARG A 419 -22.67 12.45 -4.66
C ARG A 419 -23.62 11.48 -5.36
N ASN A 420 -24.94 11.59 -5.15
CA ASN A 420 -25.90 10.70 -5.82
C ASN A 420 -25.92 10.95 -7.33
N MET A 421 -26.01 12.22 -7.75
CA MET A 421 -25.93 12.64 -9.15
C MET A 421 -24.60 12.21 -9.79
N LEU A 422 -23.47 12.42 -9.10
CA LEU A 422 -22.15 12.03 -9.60
C LEU A 422 -22.00 10.51 -9.73
N THR A 423 -22.53 9.73 -8.78
CA THR A 423 -22.52 8.26 -8.85
C THR A 423 -23.35 7.75 -10.03
N PHE A 424 -24.50 8.37 -10.29
CA PHE A 424 -25.32 8.11 -11.48
C PHE A 424 -24.56 8.48 -12.76
N LEU A 425 -24.07 9.72 -12.89
CA LEU A 425 -23.35 10.19 -14.08
C LEU A 425 -22.09 9.37 -14.39
N ARG A 426 -21.35 8.94 -13.36
CA ARG A 426 -20.18 8.03 -13.45
C ARG A 426 -20.55 6.66 -14.06
N SER A 427 -21.80 6.21 -13.93
CA SER A 427 -22.30 4.99 -14.58
C SER A 427 -22.70 5.15 -16.05
N THR A 428 -22.80 6.39 -16.54
CA THR A 428 -23.16 6.72 -17.93
C THR A 428 -21.94 6.93 -18.83
N ARG A 429 -22.17 7.12 -20.14
CA ARG A 429 -21.11 7.48 -21.11
C ARG A 429 -20.40 8.81 -20.80
N ALA A 430 -20.96 9.68 -19.95
CA ALA A 430 -20.34 10.96 -19.57
C ALA A 430 -18.95 10.80 -18.94
N ARG A 431 -18.70 9.65 -18.30
CA ARG A 431 -17.39 9.27 -17.72
C ARG A 431 -16.25 9.32 -18.74
N LEU A 432 -16.52 9.12 -20.02
CA LEU A 432 -15.50 9.18 -21.07
C LEU A 432 -14.92 10.59 -21.27
N PHE A 433 -15.65 11.63 -20.85
CA PHE A 433 -15.27 13.04 -21.01
C PHE A 433 -15.01 13.76 -19.69
N ILE A 434 -15.68 13.37 -18.61
CA ILE A 434 -15.64 14.06 -17.31
C ILE A 434 -14.97 13.17 -16.24
N PRO A 435 -13.90 13.63 -15.57
CA PRO A 435 -13.22 12.89 -14.52
C PRO A 435 -13.97 13.05 -13.18
N PHE A 436 -15.09 12.34 -13.02
CA PHE A 436 -15.97 12.49 -11.85
C PHE A 436 -15.29 12.18 -10.50
N ASP A 437 -14.25 11.34 -10.49
CA ASP A 437 -13.51 10.98 -9.27
C ASP A 437 -12.64 12.15 -8.72
N ASP A 438 -12.44 13.22 -9.50
CA ASP A 438 -11.76 14.46 -9.08
C ASP A 438 -12.73 15.56 -8.60
N ASN A 439 -14.01 15.26 -8.40
CA ASN A 439 -15.05 16.22 -7.99
C ASN A 439 -14.62 17.14 -6.82
N ILE A 440 -14.06 16.59 -5.74
CA ILE A 440 -13.61 17.36 -4.56
C ILE A 440 -12.32 18.16 -4.85
N ASN A 441 -11.52 17.78 -5.86
CA ASN A 441 -10.40 18.60 -6.32
C ASN A 441 -10.91 19.78 -7.16
N PHE A 442 -11.88 19.55 -8.04
CA PHE A 442 -12.53 20.60 -8.82
C PHE A 442 -13.29 21.60 -7.94
N HIS A 443 -14.02 21.13 -6.91
CA HIS A 443 -14.66 22.00 -5.90
C HIS A 443 -13.67 22.98 -5.25
N LYS A 444 -12.43 22.55 -4.93
CA LYS A 444 -11.39 23.43 -4.36
C LYS A 444 -10.89 24.46 -5.38
N VAL A 445 -10.76 24.08 -6.65
CA VAL A 445 -10.38 25.00 -7.74
C VAL A 445 -11.45 26.08 -7.92
N ILE A 446 -12.73 25.70 -7.91
CA ILE A 446 -13.85 26.65 -7.94
C ILE A 446 -13.83 27.55 -6.68
N ALA A 447 -13.64 27.00 -5.49
CA ALA A 447 -13.56 27.78 -4.25
C ALA A 447 -12.42 28.81 -4.27
N PHE A 448 -11.25 28.46 -4.82
CA PHE A 448 -10.15 29.41 -5.04
C PHE A 448 -10.53 30.51 -6.04
N ALA A 449 -11.19 30.16 -7.15
CA ALA A 449 -11.68 31.14 -8.12
C ALA A 449 -12.75 32.08 -7.54
N ILE A 450 -13.59 31.59 -6.61
CA ILE A 450 -14.52 32.42 -5.84
C ILE A 450 -13.77 33.40 -4.95
N ALA A 451 -12.72 32.97 -4.23
CA ALA A 451 -11.91 33.88 -3.42
C ALA A 451 -11.28 35.01 -4.26
N VAL A 452 -10.71 34.68 -5.41
CA VAL A 452 -10.16 35.68 -6.37
C VAL A 452 -11.27 36.60 -6.91
N GLY A 453 -12.42 36.03 -7.28
CA GLY A 453 -13.58 36.79 -7.75
C GLY A 453 -14.12 37.76 -6.70
N ILE A 454 -14.19 37.36 -5.42
CA ILE A 454 -14.60 38.22 -4.30
C ILE A 454 -13.62 39.38 -4.14
N GLY A 455 -12.31 39.12 -4.18
CA GLY A 455 -11.28 40.16 -4.13
C GLY A 455 -11.44 41.20 -5.25
N LEU A 456 -11.64 40.73 -6.49
CA LEU A 456 -11.86 41.61 -7.65
C LEU A 456 -13.22 42.33 -7.63
N HIS A 457 -14.26 41.73 -7.03
CA HIS A 457 -15.60 42.32 -6.98
C HIS A 457 -15.74 43.31 -5.83
N ALA A 458 -15.58 42.84 -4.59
CA ALA A 458 -15.72 43.66 -3.39
C ALA A 458 -14.60 44.71 -3.26
N GLY A 459 -13.36 44.35 -3.61
CA GLY A 459 -12.23 45.26 -3.58
C GLY A 459 -12.41 46.45 -4.52
N ASN A 460 -12.81 46.23 -5.77
CA ASN A 460 -13.10 47.33 -6.70
C ASN A 460 -14.30 48.18 -6.26
N HIS A 461 -15.37 47.56 -5.74
CA HIS A 461 -16.52 48.32 -5.24
C HIS A 461 -16.15 49.23 -4.05
N MET A 462 -15.44 48.70 -3.04
CA MET A 462 -15.07 49.45 -1.83
C MET A 462 -13.95 50.47 -2.08
N ILE A 463 -12.88 50.09 -2.78
CA ILE A 463 -11.64 50.90 -2.90
C ILE A 463 -11.74 51.91 -4.06
N CYS A 464 -12.56 51.64 -5.09
CA CYS A 464 -12.57 52.45 -6.30
C CYS A 464 -13.95 52.99 -6.69
N ASP A 465 -14.98 52.15 -6.81
CA ASP A 465 -16.29 52.59 -7.33
C ASP A 465 -17.02 53.51 -6.36
N PHE A 466 -17.14 53.12 -5.08
CA PHE A 466 -17.81 53.96 -4.08
C PHE A 466 -17.08 55.30 -3.87
N PRO A 467 -15.73 55.38 -3.73
CA PRO A 467 -15.05 56.67 -3.65
C PRO A 467 -15.20 57.53 -4.91
N ARG A 468 -15.18 56.94 -6.12
CA ARG A 468 -15.40 57.68 -7.37
C ARG A 468 -16.82 58.21 -7.52
N LEU A 469 -17.82 57.45 -7.09
CA LEU A 469 -19.22 57.89 -7.04
C LEU A 469 -19.41 59.05 -6.06
N VAL A 470 -18.85 58.94 -4.85
CA VAL A 470 -18.95 59.98 -3.81
C VAL A 470 -18.18 61.24 -4.21
N ASN A 471 -17.08 61.12 -4.96
CA ASN A 471 -16.27 62.26 -5.41
C ASN A 471 -16.63 62.77 -6.82
N SER A 472 -17.69 62.28 -7.46
CA SER A 472 -18.07 62.71 -8.82
C SER A 472 -18.63 64.15 -8.84
N SER A 473 -18.39 64.89 -9.93
CA SER A 473 -19.04 66.19 -10.16
C SER A 473 -20.56 66.03 -10.35
N PRO A 474 -21.37 67.08 -10.08
CA PRO A 474 -22.83 67.02 -10.26
C PRO A 474 -23.26 66.63 -11.68
N GLU A 475 -22.59 67.15 -12.71
CA GLU A 475 -22.82 66.82 -14.12
C GLU A 475 -22.64 65.32 -14.42
N LYS A 476 -21.56 64.72 -13.89
CA LYS A 476 -21.30 63.29 -14.06
C LYS A 476 -22.30 62.44 -13.27
N PHE A 477 -22.70 62.90 -12.08
CA PHE A 477 -23.70 62.22 -11.27
C PHE A 477 -25.10 62.26 -11.92
N ALA A 478 -25.47 63.35 -12.60
CA ALA A 478 -26.75 63.50 -13.28
C ALA A 478 -27.04 62.34 -14.26
N LEU A 479 -26.00 61.79 -14.92
CA LEU A 479 -26.08 60.64 -15.83
C LEU A 479 -26.57 59.32 -15.18
N ILE A 480 -26.53 59.24 -13.85
CA ILE A 480 -26.96 58.07 -13.05
C ILE A 480 -27.89 58.46 -11.89
N ALA A 481 -28.37 59.71 -11.84
CA ALA A 481 -29.14 60.22 -10.71
C ALA A 481 -30.45 59.42 -10.50
N SER A 482 -31.08 58.96 -11.58
CA SER A 482 -32.27 58.09 -11.55
C SER A 482 -32.06 56.78 -10.77
N ASP A 483 -30.85 56.23 -10.80
CA ASP A 483 -30.50 54.97 -10.13
C ASP A 483 -30.34 55.13 -8.61
N PHE A 484 -30.23 56.37 -8.11
CA PHE A 484 -30.01 56.72 -6.71
C PHE A 484 -31.08 57.70 -6.17
N HIS A 485 -32.32 57.60 -6.66
CA HIS A 485 -33.45 58.44 -6.24
C HIS A 485 -33.17 59.96 -6.33
N ASN A 486 -32.37 60.38 -7.33
CA ASN A 486 -31.89 61.74 -7.56
C ASN A 486 -31.08 62.37 -6.41
N LYS A 487 -30.72 61.60 -5.36
CA LYS A 487 -29.87 62.05 -4.25
C LYS A 487 -28.49 61.42 -4.37
N LYS A 488 -27.43 62.23 -4.36
CA LYS A 488 -26.06 61.72 -4.35
C LYS A 488 -25.77 61.02 -3.01
N PRO A 489 -25.45 59.71 -3.01
CA PRO A 489 -25.24 58.96 -1.77
C PRO A 489 -23.86 59.25 -1.19
N THR A 490 -23.78 59.20 0.14
CA THR A 490 -22.52 59.21 0.89
C THR A 490 -21.90 57.81 0.95
N TYR A 491 -20.59 57.72 1.21
CA TYR A 491 -19.88 56.43 1.36
C TYR A 491 -20.48 55.57 2.47
N LYS A 492 -20.98 56.20 3.56
CA LYS A 492 -21.65 55.52 4.66
C LYS A 492 -23.01 54.96 4.23
N GLU A 493 -23.82 55.71 3.48
CA GLU A 493 -25.10 55.22 2.93
C GLU A 493 -24.89 54.04 1.97
N LEU A 494 -23.82 54.03 1.15
CA LEU A 494 -23.49 52.91 0.25
C LEU A 494 -23.08 51.63 0.99
N ILE A 495 -22.37 51.74 2.12
CA ILE A 495 -21.98 50.60 2.96
C ILE A 495 -23.14 50.08 3.80
N VAL A 496 -23.95 50.97 4.38
CA VAL A 496 -25.10 50.61 5.23
C VAL A 496 -26.31 50.16 4.39
N GLY A 497 -26.35 50.51 3.10
CA GLY A 497 -27.32 50.00 2.14
C GLY A 497 -27.30 48.47 2.01
N VAL A 498 -28.40 47.93 1.45
CA VAL A 498 -28.64 46.48 1.40
C VAL A 498 -27.49 45.74 0.72
N GLU A 499 -26.98 46.27 -0.40
CA GLU A 499 -25.85 45.72 -1.15
C GLU A 499 -24.55 45.68 -0.33
N GLY A 500 -24.24 46.75 0.41
CA GLY A 500 -23.04 46.87 1.23
C GLY A 500 -23.08 45.92 2.43
N MET A 501 -24.17 45.94 3.19
CA MET A 501 -24.36 45.09 4.38
C MET A 501 -24.38 43.60 4.02
N THR A 502 -25.10 43.21 2.96
CA THR A 502 -25.10 41.80 2.49
C THR A 502 -23.73 41.38 1.98
N GLY A 503 -23.04 42.24 1.23
CA GLY A 503 -21.69 41.98 0.71
C GLY A 503 -20.65 41.75 1.82
N ILE A 504 -20.63 42.62 2.83
CA ILE A 504 -19.72 42.52 3.98
C ILE A 504 -20.06 41.29 4.84
N SER A 505 -21.34 41.03 5.09
CA SER A 505 -21.78 39.84 5.85
C SER A 505 -21.38 38.54 5.15
N MET A 506 -21.56 38.45 3.82
CA MET A 506 -21.08 37.30 3.04
C MET A 506 -19.56 37.17 3.13
N LEU A 507 -18.80 38.26 2.99
CA LEU A 507 -17.34 38.24 3.05
C LEU A 507 -16.83 37.71 4.40
N ILE A 508 -17.42 38.13 5.52
CA ILE A 508 -17.07 37.65 6.87
C ILE A 508 -17.34 36.15 7.01
N LEU A 509 -18.55 35.70 6.64
CA LEU A 509 -18.95 34.28 6.72
C LEU A 509 -18.06 33.38 5.83
N MET A 510 -17.75 33.84 4.63
CA MET A 510 -16.89 33.10 3.69
C MET A 510 -15.43 33.09 4.12
N ALA A 511 -14.90 34.18 4.69
CA ALA A 511 -13.55 34.21 5.24
C ALA A 511 -13.38 33.20 6.39
N PHE A 512 -14.37 33.11 7.29
CA PHE A 512 -14.39 32.11 8.36
C PHE A 512 -14.44 30.68 7.80
N ALA A 513 -15.37 30.40 6.89
CA ALA A 513 -15.52 29.08 6.27
C ALA A 513 -14.29 28.64 5.47
N PHE A 514 -13.65 29.53 4.71
CA PHE A 514 -12.43 29.22 3.95
C PHE A 514 -11.22 29.00 4.86
N THR A 515 -11.08 29.76 5.94
CA THR A 515 -10.00 29.59 6.93
C THR A 515 -10.08 28.21 7.58
N LEU A 516 -11.26 27.81 8.06
CA LEU A 516 -11.48 26.53 8.72
C LEU A 516 -11.47 25.33 7.76
N ALA A 517 -11.84 25.53 6.49
CA ALA A 517 -11.69 24.51 5.44
C ALA A 517 -10.24 24.25 5.01
N SER A 518 -9.29 25.13 5.39
CA SER A 518 -7.88 24.98 5.06
C SER A 518 -7.27 23.70 5.67
N ARG A 519 -6.22 23.17 5.01
CA ARG A 519 -5.57 21.92 5.42
C ARG A 519 -5.05 21.96 6.87
N TYR A 520 -4.55 23.11 7.32
CA TYR A 520 -3.89 23.26 8.62
C TYR A 520 -4.89 23.21 9.79
N PHE A 521 -6.01 23.93 9.66
CA PHE A 521 -7.08 23.95 10.66
C PHE A 521 -7.88 22.64 10.66
N ARG A 522 -8.32 22.17 9.48
CA ARG A 522 -9.16 20.97 9.36
C ARG A 522 -8.47 19.68 9.82
N LYS A 523 -7.14 19.58 9.67
CA LYS A 523 -6.35 18.44 10.16
C LYS A 523 -5.77 18.62 11.57
N ASN A 524 -6.15 19.69 12.27
CA ASN A 524 -5.64 20.03 13.60
C ASN A 524 -4.09 20.00 13.68
N VAL A 525 -3.44 20.58 12.67
CA VAL A 525 -1.97 20.70 12.62
C VAL A 525 -1.50 21.91 13.44
N LEU A 526 -2.31 22.97 13.46
CA LEU A 526 -2.11 24.14 14.31
C LEU A 526 -2.82 23.91 15.65
N LYS A 527 -2.03 23.65 16.71
CA LYS A 527 -2.55 23.59 18.08
C LYS A 527 -2.71 25.03 18.61
N LEU A 528 -3.91 25.58 18.50
CA LEU A 528 -4.22 26.89 19.07
C LEU A 528 -4.35 26.81 20.61
N PRO A 529 -3.95 27.85 21.36
CA PRO A 529 -4.16 27.91 22.81
C PRO A 529 -5.65 27.94 23.15
N SER A 530 -5.98 27.52 24.38
CA SER A 530 -7.35 27.64 24.92
C SER A 530 -7.78 29.12 24.93
N PRO A 531 -9.03 29.48 24.56
CA PRO A 531 -10.17 28.61 24.23
C PRO A 531 -10.29 28.21 22.74
N PHE A 532 -9.37 28.63 21.88
CA PHE A 532 -9.47 28.48 20.43
C PHE A 532 -9.17 27.07 19.91
N ASN A 533 -8.74 26.14 20.77
CA ASN A 533 -8.54 24.73 20.41
C ASN A 533 -9.83 24.05 19.86
N ARG A 534 -11.02 24.48 20.28
CA ARG A 534 -12.31 23.98 19.76
C ARG A 534 -12.62 24.43 18.33
N LEU A 535 -11.89 25.41 17.79
CA LEU A 535 -12.04 25.88 16.40
C LEU A 535 -11.16 25.10 15.40
N THR A 536 -10.50 24.02 15.81
CA THR A 536 -9.69 23.18 14.92
C THR A 536 -10.27 21.76 14.79
N GLY A 537 -9.91 21.05 13.72
CA GLY A 537 -10.40 19.70 13.44
C GLY A 537 -11.60 19.63 12.49
N PHE A 538 -12.15 18.42 12.33
CA PHE A 538 -13.16 18.13 11.31
C PHE A 538 -14.53 18.74 11.63
N ASN A 539 -14.96 18.72 12.89
CA ASN A 539 -16.28 19.21 13.28
C ASN A 539 -16.37 20.74 13.13
N ALA A 540 -15.33 21.48 13.53
CA ALA A 540 -15.23 22.93 13.29
C ALA A 540 -15.30 23.27 11.78
N PHE A 541 -14.62 22.50 10.92
CA PHE A 541 -14.78 22.58 9.47
C PHE A 541 -16.21 22.30 9.03
N TRP A 542 -16.84 21.22 9.51
CA TRP A 542 -18.17 20.79 9.08
C TRP A 542 -19.24 21.86 9.40
N PHE A 543 -19.28 22.36 10.64
CA PHE A 543 -20.25 23.38 11.05
C PHE A 543 -20.01 24.73 10.33
N SER A 544 -18.76 25.19 10.26
CA SER A 544 -18.45 26.45 9.56
C SER A 544 -18.72 26.37 8.06
N HIS A 545 -18.55 25.21 7.43
CA HIS A 545 -18.87 25.04 6.02
C HIS A 545 -20.39 25.12 5.76
N HIS A 546 -21.24 24.67 6.70
CA HIS A 546 -22.71 24.79 6.60
C HIS A 546 -23.23 26.24 6.59
N LEU A 547 -22.42 27.23 6.98
CA LEU A 547 -22.73 28.65 6.79
C LEU A 547 -22.95 29.03 5.31
N PHE A 548 -22.60 28.17 4.35
CA PHE A 548 -22.97 28.34 2.94
C PHE A 548 -24.47 28.64 2.79
N GLY A 549 -25.37 27.99 3.55
CA GLY A 549 -26.81 28.20 3.45
C GLY A 549 -27.21 29.68 3.67
N LEU A 550 -26.64 30.30 4.70
CA LEU A 550 -26.84 31.73 4.97
C LEU A 550 -26.20 32.61 3.88
N VAL A 551 -25.03 32.23 3.36
CA VAL A 551 -24.37 32.95 2.25
C VAL A 551 -25.22 32.92 0.97
N TYR A 552 -25.91 31.82 0.63
CA TYR A 552 -26.82 31.80 -0.54
C TYR A 552 -28.08 32.65 -0.33
N ILE A 553 -28.63 32.71 0.88
CA ILE A 553 -29.75 33.61 1.21
C ILE A 553 -29.29 35.07 1.03
N LEU A 554 -28.13 35.44 1.60
CA LEU A 554 -27.56 36.78 1.44
C LEU A 554 -27.22 37.09 -0.04
N LEU A 555 -26.76 36.11 -0.81
CA LEU A 555 -26.47 36.26 -2.25
C LEU A 555 -27.74 36.50 -3.08
N LEU A 556 -28.87 35.87 -2.72
CA LEU A 556 -30.17 36.14 -3.34
C LEU A 556 -30.65 37.57 -3.04
N VAL A 557 -30.53 38.02 -1.79
CA VAL A 557 -30.88 39.41 -1.40
C VAL A 557 -29.97 40.40 -2.14
N HIS A 558 -28.65 40.21 -2.06
CA HIS A 558 -27.64 41.02 -2.76
C HIS A 558 -27.82 41.04 -4.29
N GLY A 559 -28.34 39.96 -4.87
CA GLY A 559 -28.65 39.87 -6.30
C GLY A 559 -30.00 40.48 -6.70
N SER A 560 -30.88 40.78 -5.74
CA SER A 560 -32.23 41.27 -5.96
C SER A 560 -32.35 42.79 -5.78
N PHE A 561 -31.59 43.35 -4.85
CA PHE A 561 -31.40 44.79 -4.68
C PHE A 561 -30.09 45.18 -5.37
N LEU A 562 -30.17 45.86 -6.52
CA LEU A 562 -29.01 46.21 -7.34
C LEU A 562 -29.14 47.65 -7.86
N PHE A 563 -28.31 48.57 -7.36
CA PHE A 563 -28.23 49.98 -7.78
C PHE A 563 -28.43 50.26 -9.28
N LEU A 564 -27.78 49.50 -10.18
CA LEU A 564 -27.71 49.81 -11.63
C LEU A 564 -28.61 48.94 -12.52
N VAL A 565 -29.51 48.13 -11.92
CA VAL A 565 -30.38 47.19 -12.64
C VAL A 565 -31.71 47.00 -11.89
N HIS A 566 -32.71 47.81 -12.25
CA HIS A 566 -34.04 47.77 -11.61
C HIS A 566 -34.94 46.66 -12.15
N ASN A 567 -34.90 46.44 -13.47
CA ASN A 567 -35.76 45.46 -14.18
C ASN A 567 -35.49 44.01 -13.73
N TRP A 568 -36.51 43.33 -13.22
CA TRP A 568 -36.43 41.96 -12.70
C TRP A 568 -35.82 40.96 -13.69
N THR A 569 -36.21 41.05 -14.97
CA THR A 569 -35.70 40.19 -16.06
C THR A 569 -34.20 40.31 -16.32
N GLN A 570 -33.56 41.39 -15.85
CA GLN A 570 -32.12 41.62 -15.98
C GLN A 570 -31.32 41.22 -14.73
N LYS A 571 -31.99 40.86 -13.63
CA LYS A 571 -31.37 40.42 -12.35
C LYS A 571 -30.95 38.96 -12.42
N THR A 572 -29.90 38.65 -13.18
CA THR A 572 -29.54 37.27 -13.55
C THR A 572 -29.12 36.34 -12.39
N THR A 573 -28.87 36.85 -11.17
CA THR A 573 -28.33 36.05 -10.06
C THR A 573 -29.18 34.82 -9.72
N TRP A 574 -30.51 34.97 -9.64
CA TRP A 574 -31.41 33.84 -9.34
C TRP A 574 -31.41 32.79 -10.47
N MET A 575 -31.22 33.21 -11.73
CA MET A 575 -31.20 32.31 -12.89
C MET A 575 -30.00 31.35 -12.82
N TYR A 576 -28.82 31.85 -12.45
CA TYR A 576 -27.62 31.01 -12.31
C TYR A 576 -27.75 29.97 -11.17
N ILE A 577 -28.28 30.38 -10.01
CA ILE A 577 -28.23 29.54 -8.80
C ILE A 577 -29.47 28.66 -8.58
N SER A 578 -30.61 28.99 -9.17
CA SER A 578 -31.86 28.23 -9.01
C SER A 578 -31.72 26.75 -9.37
N VAL A 579 -31.23 26.42 -10.57
CA VAL A 579 -31.08 25.02 -11.01
C VAL A 579 -30.10 24.23 -10.12
N PRO A 580 -28.87 24.70 -9.81
CA PRO A 580 -27.98 24.01 -8.87
C PRO A 580 -28.53 23.87 -7.46
N ILE A 581 -29.23 24.88 -6.93
CA ILE A 581 -29.86 24.81 -5.60
C ILE A 581 -30.98 23.77 -5.60
N LEU A 582 -31.81 23.71 -6.65
CA LEU A 582 -32.87 22.71 -6.79
C LEU A 582 -32.30 21.30 -6.91
N ILE A 583 -31.24 21.09 -7.70
CA ILE A 583 -30.53 19.80 -7.82
C ILE A 583 -29.95 19.40 -6.46
N TYR A 584 -29.29 20.31 -5.74
CA TYR A 584 -28.73 20.06 -4.42
C TYR A 584 -29.81 19.75 -3.39
N ALA A 585 -30.90 20.52 -3.35
CA ALA A 585 -32.02 20.29 -2.45
C ALA A 585 -32.69 18.93 -2.72
N ALA A 586 -32.97 18.60 -3.98
CA ALA A 586 -33.52 17.31 -4.38
C ALA A 586 -32.58 16.15 -4.01
N GLU A 587 -31.26 16.30 -4.22
CA GLU A 587 -30.27 15.29 -3.82
C GLU A 587 -30.25 15.06 -2.30
N ARG A 588 -30.41 16.12 -1.51
CA ARG A 588 -30.50 16.04 -0.05
C ARG A 588 -31.82 15.43 0.42
N SER A 589 -32.96 15.79 -0.15
CA SER A 589 -34.25 15.17 0.15
C SER A 589 -34.27 13.68 -0.20
N LEU A 590 -33.74 13.29 -1.36
CA LEU A 590 -33.57 11.89 -1.76
C LEU A 590 -32.66 11.12 -0.81
N ARG A 591 -31.60 11.76 -0.29
CA ARG A 591 -30.69 11.17 0.69
C ARG A 591 -31.43 10.85 2.00
N THR A 592 -32.16 11.83 2.57
CA THR A 592 -32.90 11.66 3.82
C THR A 592 -33.97 10.57 3.72
N GLY A 593 -34.83 10.62 2.68
CA GLY A 593 -35.86 9.60 2.47
C GLY A 593 -35.29 8.20 2.24
N ARG A 594 -34.15 8.09 1.55
CA ARG A 594 -33.43 6.81 1.39
C ARG A 594 -32.88 6.28 2.72
N SER A 595 -32.29 7.14 3.56
CA SER A 595 -31.73 6.71 4.85
C SER A 595 -32.80 6.26 5.86
N GLU A 596 -33.99 6.84 5.82
CA GLU A 596 -35.12 6.40 6.66
C GLU A 596 -35.66 5.04 6.21
N HIS A 597 -35.69 4.79 4.90
CA HIS A 597 -36.09 3.51 4.31
C HIS A 597 -35.05 2.39 4.52
N TYR A 598 -33.74 2.72 4.45
CA TYR A 598 -32.65 1.78 4.66
C TYR A 598 -32.12 1.80 6.10
N SER A 599 -32.90 1.20 7.02
CA SER A 599 -32.42 0.87 8.36
C SER A 599 -32.09 -0.64 8.46
N PRO A 600 -30.83 -1.06 8.23
CA PRO A 600 -30.44 -2.46 8.29
C PRO A 600 -30.39 -2.94 9.76
N LYS A 601 -30.81 -4.19 9.99
CA LYS A 601 -30.67 -4.85 11.29
C LYS A 601 -29.24 -5.37 11.43
N ILE A 602 -28.60 -5.10 12.57
CA ILE A 602 -27.30 -5.71 12.91
C ILE A 602 -27.53 -7.21 13.14
N MET A 603 -26.81 -8.05 12.38
CA MET A 603 -26.90 -9.51 12.48
C MET A 603 -25.78 -10.08 13.36
N LYS A 604 -24.57 -9.51 13.26
CA LYS A 604 -23.39 -9.94 14.01
C LYS A 604 -22.40 -8.80 14.14
N VAL A 605 -21.85 -8.64 15.34
CA VAL A 605 -20.66 -7.81 15.60
C VAL A 605 -19.51 -8.75 15.93
N SER A 606 -18.29 -8.41 15.55
CA SER A 606 -17.09 -9.13 16.01
C SER A 606 -15.95 -8.16 16.23
N ILE A 607 -15.45 -8.13 17.47
CA ILE A 607 -14.27 -7.36 17.88
C ILE A 607 -13.04 -8.16 17.46
N LEU A 608 -12.08 -7.51 16.82
CA LEU A 608 -10.92 -8.16 16.22
C LEU A 608 -9.63 -7.45 16.71
N PRO A 609 -8.51 -8.18 16.86
CA PRO A 609 -7.23 -7.57 17.19
C PRO A 609 -6.80 -6.48 16.20
N GLY A 610 -6.00 -5.51 16.67
CA GLY A 610 -5.58 -4.35 15.86
C GLY A 610 -6.59 -3.20 15.83
N ASP A 611 -7.42 -3.06 16.87
CA ASP A 611 -8.42 -1.99 16.99
C ASP A 611 -9.41 -1.92 15.82
N VAL A 612 -9.83 -3.09 15.32
CA VAL A 612 -10.84 -3.24 14.28
C VAL A 612 -12.04 -4.00 14.84
N PHE A 613 -13.25 -3.62 14.41
CA PHE A 613 -14.45 -4.42 14.60
C PHE A 613 -15.20 -4.54 13.29
N SER A 614 -15.79 -5.71 13.05
CA SER A 614 -16.64 -5.96 11.88
C SER A 614 -18.11 -5.90 12.27
N ILE A 615 -18.93 -5.25 11.46
CA ILE A 615 -20.39 -5.29 11.56
C ILE A 615 -20.92 -6.03 10.33
N ILE A 616 -21.71 -7.07 10.55
CA ILE A 616 -22.54 -7.72 9.54
C ILE A 616 -23.99 -7.30 9.80
N MET A 617 -24.66 -6.83 8.75
CA MET A 617 -26.00 -6.28 8.80
C MET A 617 -26.86 -6.82 7.64
N SER A 618 -28.18 -6.87 7.84
CA SER A 618 -29.12 -7.35 6.82
C SER A 618 -29.10 -6.45 5.58
N LYS A 619 -29.00 -7.02 4.38
CA LYS A 619 -29.10 -6.27 3.12
C LYS A 619 -30.54 -5.75 2.94
N PRO A 620 -30.77 -4.43 2.81
CA PRO A 620 -32.12 -3.90 2.58
C PRO A 620 -32.70 -4.40 1.25
N SER A 621 -34.03 -4.55 1.18
CA SER A 621 -34.71 -4.95 -0.05
C SER A 621 -34.40 -3.98 -1.20
N GLY A 622 -34.08 -4.53 -2.37
CA GLY A 622 -33.67 -3.74 -3.54
C GLY A 622 -32.27 -3.11 -3.47
N PHE A 623 -31.52 -3.25 -2.37
CA PHE A 623 -30.18 -2.66 -2.25
C PHE A 623 -29.16 -3.37 -3.17
N ARG A 624 -28.81 -2.72 -4.27
CA ARG A 624 -27.84 -3.22 -5.27
C ARG A 624 -26.59 -2.35 -5.29
N TYR A 625 -25.42 -2.98 -5.18
CA TYR A 625 -24.11 -2.31 -5.20
C TYR A 625 -23.11 -3.09 -6.07
N ARG A 626 -21.91 -2.54 -6.24
CA ARG A 626 -20.75 -3.14 -6.94
C ARG A 626 -19.54 -3.19 -6.01
N SER A 627 -18.62 -4.12 -6.26
CA SER A 627 -17.40 -4.23 -5.46
C SER A 627 -16.56 -2.95 -5.46
N GLY A 628 -15.92 -2.67 -4.33
CA GLY A 628 -15.20 -1.42 -4.09
C GLY A 628 -16.12 -0.23 -3.77
N GLN A 629 -17.44 -0.39 -3.68
CA GLN A 629 -18.33 0.66 -3.18
C GLN A 629 -18.25 0.86 -1.67
N TYR A 630 -18.61 2.06 -1.24
CA TYR A 630 -18.75 2.43 0.17
C TYR A 630 -20.16 2.95 0.46
N ILE A 631 -20.52 2.92 1.74
CA ILE A 631 -21.76 3.45 2.30
C ILE A 631 -21.42 4.47 3.38
N PHE A 632 -22.37 5.33 3.73
CA PHE A 632 -22.34 6.06 5.00
C PHE A 632 -23.21 5.32 6.01
N LEU A 633 -22.71 5.23 7.24
CA LEU A 633 -23.46 4.75 8.40
C LEU A 633 -23.69 5.91 9.37
N GLN A 634 -24.87 5.90 9.98
CA GLN A 634 -25.23 6.76 11.10
C GLN A 634 -25.80 5.89 12.23
N CYS A 635 -25.46 6.27 13.47
CA CYS A 635 -25.95 5.67 14.70
C CYS A 635 -26.63 6.78 15.53
N PRO A 636 -27.96 6.94 15.47
CA PRO A 636 -28.67 8.02 16.17
C PRO A 636 -28.48 8.02 17.69
N SER A 637 -28.19 6.87 18.29
CA SER A 637 -27.86 6.74 19.73
C SER A 637 -26.55 7.43 20.14
N ILE A 638 -25.66 7.73 19.17
CA ILE A 638 -24.38 8.44 19.39
C ILE A 638 -24.51 9.88 18.87
N SER A 639 -24.97 10.02 17.63
CA SER A 639 -25.14 11.33 16.99
C SER A 639 -26.22 11.26 15.90
N PRO A 640 -27.30 12.05 16.00
CA PRO A 640 -28.37 12.08 15.00
C PRO A 640 -28.00 12.86 13.73
N PHE A 641 -26.82 13.49 13.66
CA PHE A 641 -26.39 14.31 12.51
C PHE A 641 -25.13 13.79 11.80
N GLU A 642 -24.30 13.00 12.48
CA GLU A 642 -23.04 12.51 11.92
C GLU A 642 -23.22 11.27 11.03
N TRP A 643 -22.47 11.24 9.94
CA TRP A 643 -22.50 10.21 8.90
C TRP A 643 -21.07 9.84 8.52
N HIS A 644 -20.67 8.59 8.76
CA HIS A 644 -19.29 8.12 8.57
C HIS A 644 -19.16 7.15 7.39
N PRO A 645 -18.21 7.35 6.46
CA PRO A 645 -18.06 6.51 5.28
C PRO A 645 -17.28 5.22 5.58
N PHE A 646 -17.78 4.08 5.13
CA PHE A 646 -17.12 2.78 5.25
C PHE A 646 -17.23 1.97 3.95
N SER A 647 -16.10 1.41 3.50
CA SER A 647 -16.07 0.49 2.36
C SER A 647 -16.84 -0.80 2.68
N LEU A 648 -17.66 -1.26 1.75
CA LEU A 648 -18.32 -2.56 1.85
C LEU A 648 -17.27 -3.67 1.65
N THR A 649 -17.22 -4.62 2.57
CA THR A 649 -16.30 -5.78 2.51
C THR A 649 -16.97 -7.06 1.99
N SER A 650 -18.30 -7.06 1.87
CA SER A 650 -19.11 -8.14 1.29
C SER A 650 -19.06 -8.12 -0.24
N SER A 651 -19.30 -9.26 -0.87
CA SER A 651 -19.54 -9.40 -2.30
C SER A 651 -20.94 -8.86 -2.67
N PRO A 652 -21.13 -8.23 -3.84
CA PRO A 652 -22.47 -7.85 -4.33
C PRO A 652 -23.50 -8.98 -4.33
N GLY A 653 -23.04 -10.24 -4.48
CA GLY A 653 -23.85 -11.45 -4.41
C GLY A 653 -24.27 -11.89 -3.01
N ASP A 654 -23.62 -11.40 -1.94
CA ASP A 654 -23.94 -11.79 -0.56
C ASP A 654 -25.33 -11.27 -0.14
N ASP A 655 -26.10 -12.04 0.63
CA ASP A 655 -27.40 -11.63 1.21
C ASP A 655 -27.27 -10.68 2.42
N TYR A 656 -26.04 -10.42 2.85
CA TYR A 656 -25.70 -9.52 3.94
C TYR A 656 -24.81 -8.38 3.43
N LEU A 657 -24.77 -7.28 4.18
CA LEU A 657 -23.76 -6.23 4.04
C LEU A 657 -22.76 -6.36 5.19
N SER A 658 -21.48 -6.14 4.90
CA SER A 658 -20.44 -6.13 5.93
C SER A 658 -19.51 -4.93 5.77
N VAL A 659 -19.07 -4.40 6.91
CA VAL A 659 -18.06 -3.34 7.01
C VAL A 659 -17.04 -3.70 8.09
N HIS A 660 -15.80 -3.29 7.89
CA HIS A 660 -14.73 -3.39 8.89
C HIS A 660 -14.31 -1.97 9.29
N ILE A 661 -14.44 -1.65 10.57
CA ILE A 661 -14.27 -0.30 11.12
C ILE A 661 -13.07 -0.33 12.07
N ARG A 662 -12.09 0.55 11.85
CA ARG A 662 -10.98 0.76 12.79
C ARG A 662 -11.36 1.86 13.79
N THR A 663 -11.13 1.64 15.08
CA THR A 663 -11.31 2.68 16.11
C THR A 663 -10.15 3.67 16.09
N VAL A 664 -10.40 4.87 15.55
CA VAL A 664 -9.39 5.94 15.37
C VAL A 664 -9.86 7.33 15.81
N GLY A 665 -11.16 7.50 16.06
CA GLY A 665 -11.75 8.76 16.53
C GLY A 665 -12.93 8.51 17.47
N ASP A 666 -13.36 9.59 18.13
CA ASP A 666 -14.53 9.69 19.01
C ASP A 666 -15.72 8.83 18.57
N TRP A 667 -16.35 9.12 17.42
CA TRP A 667 -17.53 8.41 16.96
C TRP A 667 -17.29 6.90 16.77
N THR A 668 -16.09 6.49 16.32
CA THR A 668 -15.77 5.06 16.16
C THR A 668 -15.52 4.37 17.50
N GLN A 669 -14.98 5.08 18.50
CA GLN A 669 -14.77 4.56 19.85
C GLN A 669 -16.11 4.42 20.59
N GLU A 670 -16.98 5.43 20.50
CA GLU A 670 -18.36 5.37 21.00
C GLU A 670 -19.15 4.25 20.31
N LEU A 671 -19.02 4.07 18.98
CA LEU A 671 -19.68 2.96 18.29
C LEU A 671 -19.18 1.60 18.77
N LYS A 672 -17.87 1.44 19.02
CA LYS A 672 -17.34 0.21 19.64
C LYS A 672 -17.96 0.01 21.03
N GLN A 673 -17.96 1.03 21.89
CA GLN A 673 -18.52 0.97 23.25
C GLN A 673 -20.02 0.62 23.25
N VAL A 674 -20.85 1.29 22.47
CA VAL A 674 -22.30 1.01 22.40
C VAL A 674 -22.55 -0.43 21.90
N LEU A 675 -21.75 -0.92 20.96
CA LEU A 675 -21.87 -2.31 20.46
C LEU A 675 -21.31 -3.36 21.43
N THR A 676 -20.49 -2.99 22.42
CA THR A 676 -19.96 -3.92 23.44
C THR A 676 -20.71 -3.90 24.77
N ASN A 677 -21.18 -2.72 25.20
CA ASN A 677 -21.73 -2.53 26.54
C ASN A 677 -23.13 -3.14 26.68
N ASP A 678 -23.93 -3.14 25.61
CA ASP A 678 -25.23 -3.81 25.55
C ASP A 678 -25.11 -5.36 25.48
N THR A 679 -23.95 -5.88 25.07
CA THR A 679 -23.66 -7.32 25.07
C THR A 679 -23.09 -7.77 26.42
N GLY A 680 -23.97 -7.86 27.43
CA GLY A 680 -23.65 -8.29 28.80
C GLY A 680 -23.18 -9.74 28.96
N SER A 681 -22.01 -10.07 28.41
CA SER A 681 -21.17 -11.22 28.80
C SER A 681 -19.80 -11.13 28.14
N SER A 682 -18.76 -11.25 28.96
CA SER A 682 -17.35 -11.33 28.52
C SER A 682 -17.17 -12.28 27.33
N CYS A 683 -16.80 -11.73 26.18
CA CYS A 683 -16.41 -12.54 25.03
C CYS A 683 -14.94 -12.91 25.17
N THR A 684 -14.69 -14.12 25.69
CA THR A 684 -13.38 -14.77 25.58
C THR A 684 -12.96 -14.88 24.12
N ILE A 685 -11.66 -14.68 23.89
CA ILE A 685 -11.05 -14.62 22.57
C ILE A 685 -11.28 -15.96 21.83
N GLY A 686 -11.75 -15.88 20.58
CA GLY A 686 -11.63 -17.00 19.63
C GLY A 686 -12.91 -17.69 19.13
N ARG A 687 -14.12 -17.36 19.60
CA ARG A 687 -15.35 -18.04 19.12
C ARG A 687 -16.47 -17.09 18.70
N ALA A 688 -16.71 -17.01 17.39
CA ALA A 688 -17.85 -16.30 16.83
C ALA A 688 -19.17 -17.01 17.18
N LYS A 689 -20.02 -16.39 18.03
CA LYS A 689 -21.40 -16.87 18.22
C LYS A 689 -22.21 -16.65 16.94
N PHE A 690 -22.62 -17.74 16.30
CA PHE A 690 -23.67 -17.74 15.28
C PHE A 690 -25.02 -17.67 16.02
N ARG A 691 -25.72 -16.53 15.95
CA ARG A 691 -27.13 -16.47 16.36
C ARG A 691 -27.93 -17.15 15.25
N LYS A 692 -28.55 -18.29 15.55
CA LYS A 692 -29.38 -19.04 14.58
C LYS A 692 -30.48 -18.13 14.03
N LEU A 693 -30.76 -18.27 12.73
CA LEU A 693 -31.81 -17.51 12.05
C LEU A 693 -33.18 -17.94 12.61
N GLY A 694 -33.80 -17.12 13.46
CA GLY A 694 -35.14 -17.39 14.00
C GLY A 694 -35.56 -16.53 15.19
N GLU A 695 -34.74 -16.40 16.24
CA GLU A 695 -35.20 -15.79 17.49
C GLU A 695 -34.93 -14.29 17.60
N VAL A 696 -36.01 -13.54 17.40
CA VAL A 696 -36.11 -12.10 17.62
C VAL A 696 -36.07 -11.81 19.12
N ASP A 697 -34.92 -11.32 19.58
CA ASP A 697 -34.93 -10.34 20.67
C ASP A 697 -33.96 -9.22 20.32
N SER A 698 -34.54 -8.05 20.02
CA SER A 698 -33.90 -6.91 19.37
C SER A 698 -33.60 -5.76 20.33
N LYS A 699 -33.70 -6.01 21.65
CA LYS A 699 -33.82 -4.99 22.70
C LYS A 699 -32.52 -4.31 23.15
N GLY A 700 -31.35 -4.71 22.61
CA GLY A 700 -30.04 -4.19 23.03
C GLY A 700 -29.02 -4.16 21.90
N LEU A 701 -29.39 -3.61 20.74
CA LEU A 701 -28.42 -3.20 19.72
C LEU A 701 -28.90 -1.87 19.10
N PRO A 702 -27.99 -0.89 18.88
CA PRO A 702 -28.37 0.42 18.36
C PRO A 702 -28.92 0.31 16.93
N LYS A 703 -29.97 1.09 16.64
CA LYS A 703 -30.49 1.24 15.29
C LYS A 703 -29.43 1.91 14.41
N LEU A 704 -29.06 1.28 13.31
CA LEU A 704 -28.23 1.91 12.27
C LEU A 704 -29.11 2.43 11.13
N LEU A 705 -28.70 3.55 10.55
CA LEU A 705 -29.22 4.09 9.30
C LEU A 705 -28.13 4.01 8.24
N LEU A 706 -28.50 3.58 7.03
CA LEU A 706 -27.59 3.34 5.92
C LEU A 706 -27.90 4.26 4.77
N ASP A 707 -26.85 4.87 4.20
CA ASP A 707 -26.95 5.75 3.05
C ASP A 707 -25.92 5.37 1.98
N GLY A 708 -26.39 5.04 0.78
CA GLY A 708 -25.54 4.62 -0.34
C GLY A 708 -26.28 3.72 -1.34
N PRO A 709 -25.55 2.95 -2.17
CA PRO A 709 -24.08 2.87 -2.24
C PRO A 709 -23.48 4.01 -3.09
N TYR A 710 -22.22 4.39 -2.81
CA TYR A 710 -21.55 5.52 -3.46
C TYR A 710 -20.43 5.13 -4.43
N GLY A 711 -20.16 5.99 -5.41
CA GLY A 711 -19.11 5.84 -6.43
C GLY A 711 -17.69 5.90 -5.86
N ALA A 712 -16.82 4.96 -6.24
CA ALA A 712 -15.40 4.95 -5.88
C ALA A 712 -14.52 4.43 -7.05
N PRO A 713 -13.26 4.88 -7.20
CA PRO A 713 -12.37 4.45 -8.29
C PRO A 713 -12.15 2.93 -8.34
N ALA A 714 -12.08 2.26 -7.18
CA ALA A 714 -11.86 0.83 -7.05
C ALA A 714 -12.80 -0.04 -7.90
N GLN A 715 -14.03 0.41 -8.18
CA GLN A 715 -14.99 -0.30 -9.07
C GLN A 715 -14.48 -0.51 -10.50
N ASP A 716 -13.45 0.24 -10.90
CA ASP A 716 -12.94 0.27 -12.26
C ASP A 716 -11.99 -0.87 -12.58
N TYR A 717 -11.74 -1.76 -11.60
CA TYR A 717 -11.02 -3.02 -11.79
C TYR A 717 -11.53 -3.83 -12.98
N ARG A 718 -12.85 -3.84 -13.23
CA ARG A 718 -13.47 -4.54 -14.38
C ARG A 718 -13.07 -4.01 -15.76
N ASN A 719 -12.38 -2.87 -15.84
CA ASN A 719 -11.86 -2.33 -17.10
C ASN A 719 -10.52 -2.97 -17.50
N TYR A 720 -9.85 -3.66 -16.56
CA TYR A 720 -8.48 -4.17 -16.69
C TYR A 720 -8.45 -5.71 -16.64
N ASP A 721 -7.68 -6.28 -17.57
CA ASP A 721 -7.44 -7.73 -17.61
C ASP A 721 -6.44 -8.18 -16.53
N VAL A 722 -5.58 -7.27 -16.04
CA VAL A 722 -4.61 -7.53 -14.97
C VAL A 722 -4.69 -6.42 -13.92
N LEU A 723 -4.73 -6.80 -12.64
CA LEU A 723 -4.79 -5.88 -11.51
C LEU A 723 -3.52 -5.94 -10.65
N LEU A 724 -3.13 -4.76 -10.15
CA LEU A 724 -2.19 -4.60 -9.04
C LEU A 724 -2.92 -3.84 -7.92
N LEU A 725 -3.40 -4.58 -6.93
CA LEU A 725 -4.19 -4.07 -5.81
C LEU A 725 -3.26 -3.85 -4.61
N VAL A 726 -3.21 -2.63 -4.05
CA VAL A 726 -2.29 -2.28 -2.96
C VAL A 726 -3.03 -1.62 -1.80
N GLY A 727 -3.17 -2.36 -0.69
CA GLY A 727 -3.84 -1.89 0.53
C GLY A 727 -2.87 -1.66 1.68
N LEU A 728 -2.98 -0.53 2.38
CA LEU A 728 -2.25 -0.28 3.63
C LEU A 728 -3.17 -0.41 4.86
N GLY A 729 -2.88 -1.38 5.74
CA GLY A 729 -3.66 -1.63 6.95
C GLY A 729 -5.16 -1.83 6.64
N ILE A 730 -6.04 -1.02 7.27
CA ILE A 730 -7.49 -1.03 7.00
C ILE A 730 -7.84 -0.64 5.54
N GLY A 731 -6.90 -0.04 4.79
CA GLY A 731 -7.04 0.24 3.36
C GLY A 731 -7.19 -1.01 2.48
N ALA A 732 -7.02 -2.23 3.01
CA ALA A 732 -7.41 -3.45 2.31
C ALA A 732 -8.93 -3.58 2.07
N THR A 733 -9.77 -2.93 2.89
CA THR A 733 -11.25 -3.09 2.90
C THR A 733 -11.96 -3.04 1.53
N PRO A 734 -11.74 -2.06 0.62
CA PRO A 734 -12.39 -2.07 -0.70
C PRO A 734 -11.95 -3.25 -1.58
N PHE A 735 -10.71 -3.74 -1.40
CA PHE A 735 -10.20 -4.86 -2.18
C PHE A 735 -10.78 -6.20 -1.74
N ILE A 736 -11.25 -6.33 -0.50
CA ILE A 736 -11.93 -7.55 -0.01
C ILE A 736 -13.16 -7.89 -0.85
N SER A 737 -14.01 -6.89 -1.07
CA SER A 737 -15.20 -7.01 -1.91
C SER A 737 -14.87 -7.29 -3.38
N ILE A 738 -13.72 -6.82 -3.87
CA ILE A 738 -13.22 -7.11 -5.22
C ILE A 738 -12.72 -8.56 -5.33
N LEU A 739 -11.89 -9.01 -4.38
CA LEU A 739 -11.36 -10.38 -4.35
C LEU A 739 -12.52 -11.39 -4.26
N ARG A 740 -13.49 -11.18 -3.37
CA ARG A 740 -14.68 -12.04 -3.24
C ARG A 740 -15.56 -12.04 -4.49
N ASP A 741 -15.72 -10.90 -5.18
CA ASP A 741 -16.46 -10.88 -6.44
C ASP A 741 -15.69 -11.60 -7.56
N LEU A 742 -14.36 -11.48 -7.63
CA LEU A 742 -13.56 -12.27 -8.58
C LEU A 742 -13.72 -13.78 -8.34
N LEU A 743 -13.61 -14.24 -7.09
CA LEU A 743 -13.82 -15.65 -6.72
C LEU A 743 -15.23 -16.16 -7.05
N ASN A 744 -16.27 -15.40 -6.72
CA ASN A 744 -17.66 -15.79 -6.98
C ASN A 744 -17.98 -15.83 -8.49
N ASN A 745 -17.39 -14.92 -9.28
CA ASN A 745 -17.54 -14.94 -10.74
C ASN A 745 -16.80 -16.14 -11.38
N ASN A 746 -15.79 -16.72 -10.73
CA ASN A 746 -15.11 -17.93 -11.21
C ASN A 746 -15.97 -19.17 -10.99
N ARG A 747 -16.50 -19.38 -9.78
CA ARG A 747 -17.41 -20.50 -9.44
C ARG A 747 -18.57 -20.60 -10.42
N ALA A 748 -19.30 -19.49 -10.59
CA ALA A 748 -20.45 -19.43 -11.50
C ALA A 748 -20.10 -19.66 -12.99
N VAL A 749 -18.82 -19.66 -13.37
CA VAL A 749 -18.35 -20.04 -14.71
C VAL A 749 -18.00 -21.52 -14.77
N GLU A 750 -17.41 -22.09 -13.72
CA GLU A 750 -17.12 -23.53 -13.60
C GLU A 750 -18.44 -24.33 -13.62
N ASP A 751 -19.41 -23.94 -12.80
CA ASP A 751 -20.77 -24.52 -12.77
C ASP A 751 -21.45 -24.49 -14.17
N GLN A 752 -21.14 -23.47 -14.99
CA GLN A 752 -21.65 -23.33 -16.36
C GLN A 752 -20.86 -24.11 -17.41
N THR A 753 -19.58 -24.43 -17.20
CA THR A 753 -18.85 -25.32 -18.11
C THR A 753 -19.18 -26.78 -17.85
N ASP A 754 -19.35 -27.17 -16.60
CA ASP A 754 -19.53 -28.57 -16.22
C ASP A 754 -20.93 -29.05 -16.64
N SER A 755 -21.96 -28.24 -16.40
CA SER A 755 -23.34 -28.52 -16.83
C SER A 755 -23.51 -28.68 -18.36
N ASN A 756 -22.75 -27.93 -19.18
CA ASN A 756 -22.74 -28.11 -20.65
C ASN A 756 -21.98 -29.37 -21.08
N THR A 757 -21.10 -29.91 -20.25
CA THR A 757 -20.31 -31.12 -20.55
C THR A 757 -21.13 -32.38 -20.25
N GLU A 758 -21.93 -32.36 -19.19
CA GLU A 758 -22.86 -33.46 -18.86
C GLU A 758 -23.99 -33.65 -19.89
N THR A 759 -24.41 -32.58 -20.59
CA THR A 759 -25.45 -32.71 -21.64
C THR A 759 -24.95 -33.35 -22.95
N SER A 760 -23.66 -33.65 -23.08
CA SER A 760 -23.06 -34.18 -24.32
C SER A 760 -22.87 -35.71 -24.34
N MET A 761 -23.41 -36.43 -23.36
CA MET A 761 -23.39 -37.91 -23.30
C MET A 761 -24.80 -38.48 -23.18
N SER A 762 -25.62 -38.30 -24.23
CA SER A 762 -26.94 -38.92 -24.36
C SER A 762 -27.32 -39.16 -25.83
N GLY A 763 -27.26 -40.41 -26.27
CA GLY A 763 -28.14 -40.99 -27.29
C GLY A 763 -28.05 -40.49 -28.74
N ASP A 764 -27.66 -41.41 -29.63
CA ASP A 764 -27.73 -41.31 -31.09
C ASP A 764 -29.00 -40.63 -31.66
N SER A 765 -28.80 -39.72 -32.63
CA SER A 765 -29.77 -39.48 -33.70
C SER A 765 -29.10 -38.86 -34.93
N LEU A 766 -29.05 -39.65 -36.01
CA LEU A 766 -28.54 -39.27 -37.32
C LEU A 766 -29.52 -38.37 -38.08
N THR A 767 -29.41 -37.05 -37.95
CA THR A 767 -29.94 -36.09 -38.95
C THR A 767 -29.15 -34.79 -38.94
N SER A 768 -27.99 -34.78 -39.61
CA SER A 768 -27.29 -33.56 -40.00
C SER A 768 -27.29 -33.43 -41.52
N ILE A 769 -28.08 -32.48 -42.04
CA ILE A 769 -27.91 -31.71 -43.30
C ILE A 769 -29.18 -30.87 -43.52
N ALA A 770 -29.01 -29.65 -44.02
CA ALA A 770 -29.97 -28.55 -44.07
C ALA A 770 -30.33 -27.97 -42.67
N SER A 771 -30.39 -26.64 -42.47
CA SER A 771 -30.31 -25.52 -43.42
C SER A 771 -29.48 -24.36 -42.89
N SER A 772 -28.72 -23.73 -43.78
CA SER A 772 -27.94 -22.51 -43.51
C SER A 772 -28.82 -21.25 -43.39
N SER A 773 -28.22 -20.19 -42.83
CA SER A 773 -28.71 -18.81 -42.78
C SER A 773 -29.94 -18.49 -41.90
N ILE A 774 -29.70 -17.78 -40.79
CA ILE A 774 -29.85 -16.32 -40.72
C ILE A 774 -28.99 -15.82 -39.55
N ALA A 775 -28.16 -14.81 -39.82
CA ALA A 775 -27.39 -14.16 -38.77
C ALA A 775 -28.29 -13.20 -37.97
N SER A 776 -28.44 -13.44 -36.66
CA SER A 776 -28.84 -12.38 -35.72
C SER A 776 -27.64 -11.96 -34.91
N SER A 777 -27.06 -10.81 -35.28
CA SER A 777 -25.91 -10.20 -34.62
C SER A 777 -26.29 -9.68 -33.23
N ASN A 778 -26.30 -10.57 -32.24
CA ASN A 778 -26.39 -10.20 -30.83
C ASN A 778 -25.10 -10.63 -30.11
N GLU A 779 -24.00 -9.95 -30.45
CA GLU A 779 -22.82 -9.90 -29.57
C GLU A 779 -23.22 -9.22 -28.25
N LYS A 780 -23.77 -10.01 -27.32
CA LYS A 780 -23.69 -9.71 -25.89
C LYS A 780 -22.20 -9.67 -25.56
N LYS A 781 -21.59 -8.48 -25.64
CA LYS A 781 -20.18 -8.24 -25.29
C LYS A 781 -19.86 -8.96 -23.99
N LYS A 782 -19.12 -10.08 -24.08
CA LYS A 782 -18.65 -10.79 -22.89
C LYS A 782 -17.93 -9.74 -22.04
N PRO A 783 -18.30 -9.53 -20.76
CA PRO A 783 -17.64 -8.54 -19.93
C PRO A 783 -16.15 -8.86 -19.90
N ARG A 784 -15.28 -7.86 -20.04
CA ARG A 784 -13.83 -8.06 -19.88
C ARG A 784 -13.60 -8.72 -18.52
N ARG A 785 -13.06 -9.94 -18.56
CA ARG A 785 -12.78 -10.75 -17.37
C ARG A 785 -11.35 -10.47 -16.95
N THR A 786 -11.15 -9.96 -15.73
CA THR A 786 -9.84 -9.88 -15.11
C THR A 786 -9.21 -11.28 -15.08
N LYS A 787 -8.09 -11.46 -15.78
CA LYS A 787 -7.36 -12.72 -15.94
C LYS A 787 -6.33 -12.97 -14.84
N SER A 788 -5.91 -11.92 -14.11
CA SER A 788 -5.04 -12.05 -12.95
C SER A 788 -5.14 -10.83 -12.02
N ALA A 789 -5.06 -11.04 -10.71
CA ALA A 789 -4.97 -10.00 -9.70
C ALA A 789 -3.79 -10.25 -8.77
N ASN A 790 -2.92 -9.26 -8.62
CA ASN A 790 -1.80 -9.31 -7.68
C ASN A 790 -2.17 -8.39 -6.50
N PHE A 791 -2.46 -8.95 -5.32
CA PHE A 791 -2.86 -8.20 -4.14
C PHE A 791 -1.72 -8.10 -3.13
N TYR A 792 -1.23 -6.89 -2.92
CA TYR A 792 -0.22 -6.55 -1.92
C TYR A 792 -0.89 -5.89 -0.73
N TRP A 793 -0.94 -6.59 0.40
CA TRP A 793 -1.40 -6.04 1.67
C TRP A 793 -0.22 -5.75 2.58
N VAL A 794 -0.11 -4.51 3.04
CA VAL A 794 1.00 -4.05 3.88
C VAL A 794 0.44 -3.51 5.19
N THR A 795 0.82 -4.12 6.30
CA THR A 795 0.43 -3.68 7.65
C THR A 795 1.67 -3.46 8.54
N ARG A 796 1.48 -2.80 9.68
CA ARG A 796 2.48 -2.66 10.75
C ARG A 796 2.06 -3.41 12.02
N GLU A 797 0.80 -3.80 12.13
CA GLU A 797 0.23 -4.38 13.34
C GLU A 797 -0.02 -5.88 13.09
N PRO A 798 0.68 -6.81 13.78
CA PRO A 798 0.49 -8.24 13.56
C PRO A 798 -0.93 -8.70 13.88
N GLY A 799 -1.61 -8.04 14.83
CA GLY A 799 -3.02 -8.26 15.12
C GLY A 799 -3.96 -8.03 13.92
N SER A 800 -3.54 -7.24 12.92
CA SER A 800 -4.34 -7.04 11.70
C SER A 800 -4.63 -8.35 10.98
N PHE A 801 -3.72 -9.34 10.98
CA PHE A 801 -3.91 -10.57 10.22
C PHE A 801 -5.18 -11.33 10.62
N GLU A 802 -5.62 -11.21 11.88
CA GLU A 802 -6.81 -11.91 12.39
C GLU A 802 -8.11 -11.47 11.69
N TRP A 803 -8.30 -10.16 11.45
CA TRP A 803 -9.55 -9.68 10.82
C TRP A 803 -9.60 -9.98 9.32
N PHE A 804 -8.45 -10.12 8.67
CA PHE A 804 -8.37 -10.48 7.25
C PHE A 804 -8.25 -12.00 7.01
N LYS A 805 -7.97 -12.78 8.06
CA LYS A 805 -7.70 -14.24 8.02
C LYS A 805 -8.72 -15.04 7.21
N GLY A 806 -10.00 -14.77 7.43
CA GLY A 806 -11.09 -15.45 6.73
C GLY A 806 -11.03 -15.26 5.21
N VAL A 807 -10.65 -14.07 4.73
CA VAL A 807 -10.54 -13.76 3.30
C VAL A 807 -9.29 -14.41 2.70
N MET A 808 -8.18 -14.45 3.44
CA MET A 808 -6.94 -15.10 3.01
C MET A 808 -7.14 -16.60 2.81
N ASN A 809 -7.82 -17.26 3.76
CA ASN A 809 -8.18 -18.67 3.64
C ASN A 809 -9.18 -18.92 2.51
N GLU A 810 -10.23 -18.09 2.40
CA GLU A 810 -11.23 -18.17 1.31
C GLU A 810 -10.57 -18.06 -0.08
N VAL A 811 -9.62 -17.13 -0.27
CA VAL A 811 -8.84 -17.04 -1.52
C VAL A 811 -7.97 -18.29 -1.72
N ALA A 812 -7.23 -18.73 -0.70
CA ALA A 812 -6.32 -19.88 -0.81
C ALA A 812 -7.01 -21.25 -0.93
N GLU A 813 -8.30 -21.33 -0.58
CA GLU A 813 -9.13 -22.52 -0.75
C GLU A 813 -9.81 -22.55 -2.13
N ILE A 814 -10.23 -21.40 -2.67
CA ILE A 814 -11.04 -21.33 -3.90
C ILE A 814 -10.20 -21.13 -5.17
N ASP A 815 -9.06 -20.41 -5.08
CA ASP A 815 -8.27 -20.06 -6.26
C ASP A 815 -7.31 -21.20 -6.71
N HIS A 816 -7.90 -22.32 -7.13
CA HIS A 816 -7.16 -23.46 -7.68
C HIS A 816 -6.38 -23.14 -8.96
N LYS A 817 -6.70 -22.02 -9.63
CA LYS A 817 -6.09 -21.57 -10.89
C LYS A 817 -4.95 -20.57 -10.70
N GLY A 818 -4.67 -20.13 -9.46
CA GLY A 818 -3.62 -19.14 -9.17
C GLY A 818 -3.86 -17.79 -9.85
N GLN A 819 -5.13 -17.41 -10.02
CA GLN A 819 -5.55 -16.14 -10.63
C GLN A 819 -5.27 -14.94 -9.71
N ILE A 820 -5.25 -15.15 -8.40
CA ILE A 820 -5.08 -14.17 -7.33
C ILE A 820 -3.78 -14.44 -6.57
N GLU A 821 -2.68 -13.77 -6.96
CA GLU A 821 -1.43 -13.79 -6.19
C GLU A 821 -1.57 -12.84 -4.99
N MET A 822 -1.58 -13.40 -3.77
CA MET A 822 -1.67 -12.63 -2.53
C MET A 822 -0.30 -12.52 -1.84
N HIS A 823 0.10 -11.29 -1.49
CA HIS A 823 1.36 -10.98 -0.83
C HIS A 823 1.13 -10.13 0.40
N ASN A 824 1.31 -10.73 1.57
CA ASN A 824 1.24 -10.06 2.86
C ASN A 824 2.60 -9.48 3.24
N TYR A 825 2.64 -8.28 3.81
CA TYR A 825 3.87 -7.65 4.32
C TYR A 825 3.67 -7.07 5.72
N LEU A 826 4.50 -7.50 6.67
CA LEU A 826 4.54 -6.95 8.03
C LEU A 826 5.74 -6.03 8.22
N THR A 827 5.47 -4.73 8.23
CA THR A 827 6.47 -3.65 8.28
C THR A 827 7.00 -3.32 9.69
N SER A 828 6.56 -4.03 10.73
CA SER A 828 7.15 -3.94 12.07
C SER A 828 8.35 -4.85 12.27
N VAL A 829 8.47 -5.90 11.44
CA VAL A 829 9.57 -6.86 11.48
C VAL A 829 10.73 -6.33 10.63
N TYR A 830 11.96 -6.51 11.08
CA TYR A 830 13.15 -6.12 10.33
C TYR A 830 13.30 -6.93 9.03
N GLU A 831 14.17 -6.47 8.14
CA GLU A 831 14.35 -7.03 6.80
C GLU A 831 14.76 -8.51 6.84
N GLU A 832 14.32 -9.26 5.84
CA GLU A 832 14.78 -10.63 5.60
C GLU A 832 16.31 -10.67 5.43
N GLY A 833 17.03 -11.06 6.50
CA GLY A 833 18.49 -11.01 6.58
C GLY A 833 19.04 -10.15 7.72
N ASP A 834 18.20 -9.45 8.49
CA ASP A 834 18.58 -8.86 9.79
C ASP A 834 18.75 -9.97 10.84
N ALA A 835 19.76 -9.86 11.70
CA ALA A 835 20.01 -10.84 12.76
C ALA A 835 18.79 -11.04 13.67
N ARG A 836 18.08 -9.95 14.01
CA ARG A 836 16.87 -9.97 14.87
C ARG A 836 15.69 -10.72 14.28
N SER A 837 15.65 -10.88 12.96
CA SER A 837 14.55 -11.57 12.25
C SER A 837 14.95 -12.96 11.77
N THR A 838 16.18 -13.39 12.03
CA THR A 838 16.73 -14.62 11.43
C THR A 838 16.04 -15.88 11.95
N LEU A 839 15.95 -16.10 13.27
CA LEU A 839 15.19 -17.23 13.82
C LEU A 839 13.71 -17.20 13.42
N ILE A 840 13.05 -16.04 13.48
CA ILE A 840 11.64 -15.89 13.06
C ILE A 840 11.46 -16.35 11.60
N THR A 841 12.41 -16.01 10.73
CA THR A 841 12.37 -16.41 9.31
C THR A 841 12.69 -17.90 9.12
N MET A 842 13.54 -18.50 9.95
CA MET A 842 13.80 -19.94 9.97
C MET A 842 12.55 -20.72 10.41
N VAL A 843 11.96 -20.35 11.55
CA VAL A 843 10.70 -20.94 12.06
C VAL A 843 9.60 -20.82 11.00
N GLN A 844 9.44 -19.66 10.37
CA GLN A 844 8.46 -19.48 9.30
C GLN A 844 8.68 -20.44 8.12
N ALA A 845 9.94 -20.68 7.73
CA ALA A 845 10.26 -21.63 6.66
C ALA A 845 9.90 -23.07 7.05
N LEU A 846 10.29 -23.50 8.26
CA LEU A 846 10.03 -24.85 8.77
C LEU A 846 8.53 -25.11 8.97
N THR A 847 7.80 -24.21 9.64
CA THR A 847 6.35 -24.38 9.83
C THR A 847 5.60 -24.37 8.50
N HIS A 848 5.99 -23.54 7.53
CA HIS A 848 5.38 -23.56 6.21
C HIS A 848 5.74 -24.82 5.42
N ALA A 849 6.95 -25.36 5.57
CA ALA A 849 7.34 -26.62 4.92
C ALA A 849 6.58 -27.84 5.50
N LYS A 850 6.40 -27.87 6.83
CA LYS A 850 5.79 -28.98 7.58
C LYS A 850 4.25 -28.95 7.56
N HIS A 851 3.65 -27.77 7.72
CA HIS A 851 2.20 -27.60 7.89
C HIS A 851 1.51 -26.81 6.77
N GLY A 852 2.26 -26.20 5.85
CA GLY A 852 1.69 -25.39 4.76
C GLY A 852 1.04 -24.07 5.22
N VAL A 853 1.39 -23.58 6.41
CA VAL A 853 0.83 -22.35 6.99
C VAL A 853 1.91 -21.39 7.50
N ASP A 854 1.60 -20.11 7.42
CA ASP A 854 2.40 -18.97 7.87
C ASP A 854 2.24 -18.72 9.38
N ILE A 855 3.34 -18.59 10.11
CA ILE A 855 3.35 -18.48 11.58
C ILE A 855 2.68 -17.22 12.14
N LEU A 856 2.58 -16.14 11.35
CA LEU A 856 2.01 -14.87 11.83
C LEU A 856 0.52 -14.74 11.52
N SER A 857 0.11 -15.13 10.32
CA SER A 857 -1.29 -15.08 9.90
C SER A 857 -2.09 -16.34 10.25
N GLY A 858 -1.41 -17.48 10.39
CA GLY A 858 -2.05 -18.79 10.51
C GLY A 858 -2.87 -19.16 9.26
N THR A 859 -2.36 -18.81 8.08
CA THR A 859 -3.00 -19.04 6.77
C THR A 859 -2.01 -19.65 5.78
N ARG A 860 -2.51 -20.16 4.65
CA ARG A 860 -1.66 -20.64 3.54
C ARG A 860 -0.95 -19.49 2.77
N VAL A 861 -1.31 -18.24 3.04
CA VAL A 861 -0.68 -17.06 2.41
C VAL A 861 0.49 -16.61 3.27
N ARG A 862 1.69 -16.76 2.73
CA ARG A 862 2.93 -16.39 3.42
C ARG A 862 3.06 -14.87 3.64
N THR A 863 3.56 -14.50 4.82
CA THR A 863 3.89 -13.12 5.18
C THR A 863 5.37 -12.80 4.88
N HIS A 864 5.63 -11.69 4.19
CA HIS A 864 6.96 -11.12 4.00
C HIS A 864 7.27 -10.08 5.09
N PHE A 865 8.55 -9.86 5.39
CA PHE A 865 8.98 -8.87 6.38
C PHE A 865 9.47 -7.57 5.73
N ALA A 866 9.57 -6.51 6.54
CA ALA A 866 9.86 -5.15 6.09
C ALA A 866 8.88 -4.64 5.00
N ARG A 867 9.35 -3.72 4.13
CA ARG A 867 8.54 -3.03 3.11
C ARG A 867 8.75 -3.67 1.73
N PRO A 868 7.71 -3.76 0.87
CA PRO A 868 7.89 -4.20 -0.51
C PRO A 868 8.85 -3.30 -1.28
N ASN A 869 9.75 -3.90 -2.06
CA ASN A 869 10.52 -3.18 -3.07
C ASN A 869 9.63 -2.92 -4.29
N TRP A 870 8.93 -1.78 -4.29
CA TRP A 870 7.95 -1.47 -5.35
C TRP A 870 8.57 -1.41 -6.76
N ARG A 871 9.86 -1.06 -6.90
CA ARG A 871 10.55 -1.08 -8.20
C ARG A 871 10.65 -2.50 -8.76
N GLU A 872 10.97 -3.46 -7.90
CA GLU A 872 11.04 -4.87 -8.25
C GLU A 872 9.65 -5.47 -8.49
N VAL A 873 8.66 -5.14 -7.65
CA VAL A 873 7.26 -5.56 -7.84
C VAL A 873 6.72 -5.13 -9.22
N PHE A 874 6.89 -3.86 -9.59
CA PHE A 874 6.49 -3.39 -10.93
C PHE A 874 7.31 -4.06 -12.04
N GLY A 875 8.57 -4.39 -11.80
CA GLY A 875 9.42 -5.15 -12.73
C GLY A 875 8.87 -6.56 -13.00
N LYS A 876 8.58 -7.32 -11.93
CA LYS A 876 7.96 -8.66 -11.97
C LYS A 876 6.60 -8.64 -12.67
N VAL A 877 5.76 -7.66 -12.32
CA VAL A 877 4.40 -7.54 -12.89
C VAL A 877 4.47 -7.14 -14.38
N ALA A 878 5.41 -6.29 -14.78
CA ALA A 878 5.63 -5.93 -16.18
C ALA A 878 6.13 -7.13 -17.02
N SER A 879 7.08 -7.92 -16.51
CA SER A 879 7.63 -9.07 -17.22
C SER A 879 6.66 -10.25 -17.32
N LYS A 880 5.82 -10.47 -16.30
CA LYS A 880 4.76 -11.48 -16.30
C LYS A 880 3.64 -11.18 -17.30
N HIS A 881 3.39 -9.90 -17.60
CA HIS A 881 2.27 -9.45 -18.44
C HIS A 881 2.69 -8.42 -19.51
N PRO A 882 3.55 -8.81 -20.48
CA PRO A 882 4.03 -7.90 -21.53
C PRO A 882 2.90 -7.41 -22.44
N ASN A 883 3.01 -6.18 -22.94
CA ASN A 883 2.03 -5.53 -23.84
C ASN A 883 0.61 -5.38 -23.26
N THR A 884 0.42 -5.53 -21.94
CA THR A 884 -0.89 -5.35 -21.29
C THR A 884 -1.06 -3.95 -20.68
N THR A 885 -2.30 -3.58 -20.35
CA THR A 885 -2.60 -2.41 -19.51
C THR A 885 -3.08 -2.90 -18.14
N ILE A 886 -2.35 -2.51 -17.09
CA ILE A 886 -2.51 -2.96 -15.71
C ILE A 886 -3.13 -1.85 -14.88
N GLY A 887 -4.25 -2.16 -14.22
CA GLY A 887 -4.89 -1.25 -13.28
C GLY A 887 -4.21 -1.33 -11.91
N VAL A 888 -3.51 -0.26 -11.52
CA VAL A 888 -2.85 -0.14 -10.21
C VAL A 888 -3.79 0.60 -9.27
N PHE A 889 -4.44 -0.12 -8.35
CA PHE A 889 -5.38 0.46 -7.39
C PHE A 889 -4.74 0.56 -6.01
N TYR A 890 -4.72 1.76 -5.44
CA TYR A 890 -4.08 2.02 -4.16
C TYR A 890 -5.03 2.63 -3.12
N CYS A 891 -5.08 2.02 -1.93
CA CYS A 891 -5.82 2.54 -0.79
C CYS A 891 -4.92 2.62 0.46
N GLY A 892 -4.68 3.85 0.94
CA GLY A 892 -3.80 4.10 2.08
C GLY A 892 -3.18 5.50 2.15
N MET A 893 -2.14 5.62 2.98
CA MET A 893 -1.45 6.89 3.30
C MET A 893 -0.92 7.63 2.05
N PRO A 894 -1.03 8.98 1.97
CA PRO A 894 -0.65 9.73 0.77
C PRO A 894 0.83 9.70 0.36
N VAL A 895 1.74 9.24 1.23
CA VAL A 895 3.19 9.20 0.96
C VAL A 895 3.48 8.17 -0.12
N LEU A 896 3.13 6.90 0.13
CA LEU A 896 3.34 5.80 -0.82
C LEU A 896 2.53 6.00 -2.13
N ALA A 897 1.36 6.65 -2.06
CA ALA A 897 0.61 7.00 -3.27
C ALA A 897 1.41 7.85 -4.28
N LYS A 898 2.30 8.73 -3.82
CA LYS A 898 3.16 9.53 -4.72
C LYS A 898 4.23 8.67 -5.37
N GLU A 899 4.82 7.75 -4.60
CA GLU A 899 5.86 6.83 -5.05
C GLU A 899 5.30 5.84 -6.07
N LEU A 900 4.19 5.15 -5.76
CA LEU A 900 3.51 4.23 -6.70
C LEU A 900 3.07 4.94 -7.98
N ARG A 901 2.58 6.18 -7.90
CA ARG A 901 2.24 6.97 -9.09
C ARG A 901 3.48 7.29 -9.94
N LYS A 902 4.59 7.66 -9.31
CA LYS A 902 5.87 7.91 -10.00
C LYS A 902 6.41 6.63 -10.65
N LEU A 903 6.35 5.49 -9.95
CA LEU A 903 6.78 4.19 -10.47
C LEU A 903 5.89 3.70 -11.61
N SER A 904 4.57 3.84 -11.50
CA SER A 904 3.62 3.51 -12.59
C SER A 904 4.00 4.25 -13.87
N TYR A 905 4.30 5.54 -13.75
CA TYR A 905 4.75 6.36 -14.87
C TYR A 905 6.13 5.96 -15.41
N GLU A 906 7.12 5.79 -14.52
CA GLU A 906 8.50 5.39 -14.89
C GLU A 906 8.53 4.03 -15.60
N MET A 907 7.76 3.06 -15.11
CA MET A 907 7.73 1.69 -15.64
C MET A 907 6.91 1.59 -16.93
N SER A 908 5.86 2.41 -17.09
CA SER A 908 5.14 2.55 -18.37
C SER A 908 5.99 3.16 -19.49
N GLN A 909 7.07 3.88 -19.16
CA GLN A 909 8.03 4.38 -20.15
C GLN A 909 9.15 3.40 -20.46
N LYS A 910 9.58 2.62 -19.45
CA LYS A 910 10.72 1.69 -19.56
C LYS A 910 10.35 0.31 -20.09
N THR A 911 9.11 -0.13 -19.90
CA THR A 911 8.64 -1.48 -20.26
C THR A 911 7.60 -1.42 -21.39
N SER A 912 7.23 -2.59 -21.93
CA SER A 912 6.12 -2.73 -22.89
C SER A 912 4.73 -2.66 -22.24
N THR A 913 4.67 -2.58 -20.90
CA THR A 913 3.45 -2.74 -20.11
C THR A 913 3.03 -1.38 -19.54
N ARG A 914 1.75 -1.01 -19.75
CA ARG A 914 1.19 0.27 -19.31
C ARG A 914 0.54 0.12 -17.94
N PHE A 915 0.89 0.98 -17.00
CA PHE A 915 0.34 1.01 -15.65
C PHE A 915 -0.54 2.25 -15.45
N GLU A 916 -1.82 2.06 -15.15
CA GLU A 916 -2.76 3.15 -14.86
C GLU A 916 -3.04 3.22 -13.37
N PHE A 917 -2.65 4.34 -12.74
CA PHE A 917 -2.69 4.51 -11.28
C PHE A 917 -3.99 5.16 -10.79
N HIS A 918 -4.75 4.39 -10.03
CA HIS A 918 -5.99 4.78 -9.37
C HIS A 918 -5.78 4.87 -7.86
N LYS A 919 -6.27 5.95 -7.24
CA LYS A 919 -6.16 6.17 -5.80
C LYS A 919 -7.54 6.27 -5.16
N GLU A 920 -7.75 5.51 -4.09
CA GLU A 920 -8.86 5.69 -3.18
C GLU A 920 -8.69 6.93 -2.27
N TYR A 921 -9.80 7.62 -2.04
CA TYR A 921 -9.88 8.83 -1.23
C TYR A 921 -10.87 8.64 -0.07
N PHE A 922 -10.42 7.86 0.92
CA PHE A 922 -11.05 7.74 2.24
C PHE A 922 -10.28 8.60 3.27
#